data_AF-A0A401GCH7-F1
#
_entry.id   AF-A0A401GCH7-F1
#
_cell.length_a   1.000
_cell.length_b   1.000
_cell.length_c   1.000
_cell.angle_alpha   90.00
_cell.angle_beta   90.00
_cell.angle_gamma   90.00
#
_symmetry.space_group_name_H-M   'P 1'
#
loop_
_entity.id
_entity.type
_entity.pdbx_description
1 polymer ?
#
loop_
_entity_poly.entity_id
_entity_poly.type
_entity_poly.pdbx_seq_one_letter_code
_entity_poly.pdbx_strand_id
1 'polypeptide(L)'
;MNGVRRFLAGGTASTPTSQQFPLPPDSPAASPLPPPPATAPLFFPGKPSWPSSPIQSPPDSPAVSPKTTTAALFFRKEKQKPPRGSTGSTYRAEDDAGNSSYRSSQSPRSSIGIVSPSRSQASSSPIAGPSSPRALPQRVSELSRKLPERIEVDVKRASESFSTRDDLLVSLLASEAIVDSRACEILSAEEVEELKKEHQVLASRLVAITKKLSLETKIRDAAASLSKANASYKNVSKQTSEQFEAANRKVELAQKELWRVSERANEIQRRLLEHRAGVLSYSVRSLEQKANPHAQDGSNGDSSTSGYNTPNRSSQMSAPPSSITSIQTTSSTGRFDGAHFFAGHSDAVVPQVPKLPLSPTDVSALEEKLKAATNALEAATSRQAETSRELAMSQLEKEQIETSLGMDLQAAEDTIAALEREISKVEDMEAQLHELEAEKEGWMQERVELEERRREVDTLERRLEVLEERSGETNEIKNLLAREREQSKVLLEEKEREIEEMKLMWDADRDAWLLEKGALQDDAESKTQLTECSGALRDLMSTYEIPLSSRDGSHLGLVLSIRKHMDDQRIKLNMTTQVQQEWSSIRAKLEDDIRVSLDKHQALSVELEETFRAREEVTIQLGELEAQLVDTQRAREEAMIEVAELEAQLEQTRRAGEEARIQVRELEAQLKEQALVQITAASMQTSAQPQTVVEYKADASAIVEMLRPLWAVLPSAEARASRLGSRNFRPASPSSSPIAGRSQQSLSEMDVRSLKTLYDPKSAPLGTVGGNFTVEGFVGRVQALVTDDRALIERLLRFAQAHDLLKKNAERAQKLAQDSNAALETYHKQVKTLEDRNMALLSRHSALQDEVDYLQDSVDRIMAEKLEIETQAEEQAETCRQLTDANNTLSARALNLASEAASASDSVRKQMESQLAETNASLAEAKEEIEAMHRSQQTQQMALMEELNSMQTENANLRAQLRKK
;
A
#
# COMPACT_ATOMS: atom_id res chain seq x y z
N MET A 1 -23.05 61.57 -55.33
CA MET A 1 -23.04 62.25 -54.02
C MET A 1 -22.08 61.45 -53.14
N ASN A 2 -20.84 61.88 -52.96
CA ASN A 2 -20.39 62.94 -52.04
C ASN A 2 -20.67 62.54 -50.57
N GLY A 3 -19.70 62.05 -49.78
CA GLY A 3 -18.32 61.63 -50.09
C GLY A 3 -17.44 61.52 -48.83
N VAL A 4 -16.10 61.48 -49.02
CA VAL A 4 -15.10 62.29 -48.27
C VAL A 4 -14.90 61.98 -46.76
N ARG A 5 -13.69 61.67 -46.22
CA ARG A 5 -12.29 61.70 -46.72
C ARG A 5 -11.31 60.86 -45.83
N ARG A 6 -10.29 60.25 -46.47
CA ARG A 6 -8.80 60.28 -46.23
C ARG A 6 -8.22 60.03 -44.81
N PHE A 7 -6.97 59.56 -44.62
CA PHE A 7 -5.78 59.21 -45.45
C PHE A 7 -4.86 58.26 -44.61
N LEU A 8 -3.72 57.66 -44.97
CA LEU A 8 -2.75 57.50 -46.11
C LEU A 8 -2.06 56.11 -45.86
N ALA A 9 -1.14 55.46 -46.61
CA ALA A 9 -0.34 55.63 -47.85
C ALA A 9 -0.11 54.20 -48.47
N GLY A 10 0.70 53.88 -49.50
CA GLY A 10 1.67 54.62 -50.33
C GLY A 10 3.14 54.47 -49.86
N GLY A 11 4.10 53.88 -50.60
CA GLY A 11 4.10 53.17 -51.89
C GLY A 11 4.83 51.82 -51.81
N THR A 12 5.17 51.04 -52.86
CA THR A 12 5.27 51.20 -54.33
C THR A 12 6.41 52.13 -54.82
N ALA A 13 7.32 51.81 -55.76
CA ALA A 13 7.69 50.59 -56.52
C ALA A 13 9.16 50.80 -57.08
N SER A 14 9.81 50.08 -58.03
CA SER A 14 9.47 48.99 -58.97
C SER A 14 10.74 48.21 -59.45
N THR A 15 10.57 47.22 -60.33
CA THR A 15 11.56 46.49 -61.19
C THR A 15 12.00 47.32 -62.43
N PRO A 16 13.00 46.94 -63.30
CA PRO A 16 13.47 45.57 -63.65
C PRO A 16 14.98 45.27 -63.90
N THR A 17 15.26 43.95 -63.99
CA THR A 17 16.27 43.12 -64.74
C THR A 17 17.08 43.83 -65.87
N SER A 18 18.38 43.58 -66.18
CA SER A 18 19.20 42.32 -66.21
C SER A 18 20.75 42.54 -66.20
N GLN A 19 21.53 41.45 -66.06
CA GLN A 19 22.88 41.05 -66.61
C GLN A 19 23.90 42.12 -67.13
N GLN A 20 25.25 41.99 -67.09
CA GLN A 20 26.20 40.89 -66.75
C GLN A 20 27.64 41.44 -66.42
N PHE A 21 28.62 40.56 -66.10
CA PHE A 21 30.06 40.83 -65.82
C PHE A 21 30.89 41.25 -67.10
N PRO A 22 32.19 41.74 -67.05
CA PRO A 22 33.29 41.41 -66.11
C PRO A 22 34.33 42.52 -65.71
N LEU A 23 35.43 42.07 -65.06
CA LEU A 23 36.66 42.75 -64.56
C LEU A 23 37.77 42.95 -65.65
N PRO A 24 39.01 43.48 -65.41
CA PRO A 24 39.66 44.14 -64.23
C PRO A 24 40.29 45.56 -64.55
N PRO A 25 41.58 45.92 -64.34
CA PRO A 25 42.04 46.76 -63.20
C PRO A 25 42.85 48.06 -63.55
N ASP A 26 43.48 48.64 -62.50
CA ASP A 26 44.64 49.57 -62.42
C ASP A 26 44.48 51.05 -61.95
N SER A 27 45.62 51.62 -61.53
CA SER A 27 45.87 52.82 -60.67
C SER A 27 46.27 54.09 -61.50
N PRO A 28 46.75 55.28 -60.99
CA PRO A 28 47.32 55.61 -59.66
C PRO A 28 47.23 57.09 -59.08
N ALA A 29 47.81 57.28 -57.87
CA ALA A 29 48.60 58.44 -57.37
C ALA A 29 47.96 59.85 -57.18
N ALA A 30 48.43 60.76 -56.30
CA ALA A 30 49.35 60.75 -55.12
C ALA A 30 49.23 62.13 -54.37
N SER A 31 49.10 62.21 -53.03
CA SER A 31 50.15 62.34 -51.96
C SER A 31 50.77 63.76 -51.83
N PRO A 32 51.69 64.09 -50.88
CA PRO A 32 52.19 63.43 -49.64
C PRO A 32 52.04 64.32 -48.36
N LEU A 33 52.46 63.99 -47.11
CA LEU A 33 53.83 63.95 -46.52
C LEU A 33 53.78 63.41 -45.02
N PRO A 34 54.91 63.15 -44.30
CA PRO A 34 55.12 61.83 -43.64
C PRO A 34 55.33 61.77 -42.08
N PRO A 35 55.48 60.55 -41.49
CA PRO A 35 55.69 60.23 -40.04
C PRO A 35 57.14 59.66 -39.79
N PRO A 36 57.47 58.65 -38.92
CA PRO A 36 56.92 58.01 -37.69
C PRO A 36 57.99 58.03 -36.52
N PRO A 37 58.43 56.99 -35.75
CA PRO A 37 57.84 55.73 -35.19
C PRO A 37 58.19 55.34 -33.69
N ALA A 38 57.50 54.30 -33.17
CA ALA A 38 58.00 53.14 -32.36
C ALA A 38 58.31 53.10 -30.81
N THR A 39 57.95 51.93 -30.24
CA THR A 39 58.48 51.18 -29.05
C THR A 39 57.99 51.46 -27.61
N ALA A 40 57.95 50.40 -26.77
CA ALA A 40 57.44 50.33 -25.38
C ALA A 40 58.49 49.75 -24.39
N PRO A 41 58.32 49.87 -23.05
CA PRO A 41 58.13 48.68 -22.19
C PRO A 41 57.31 48.91 -20.87
N LEU A 42 57.45 48.01 -19.88
CA LEU A 42 56.68 47.83 -18.63
C LEU A 42 57.29 48.53 -17.37
N PHE A 43 56.48 48.94 -16.36
CA PHE A 43 56.57 48.61 -14.90
C PHE A 43 55.65 49.46 -13.95
N PHE A 44 55.45 49.02 -12.69
CA PHE A 44 54.74 49.73 -11.58
C PHE A 44 55.73 50.43 -10.60
N PRO A 45 55.34 51.48 -9.82
CA PRO A 45 54.99 51.28 -8.38
C PRO A 45 54.06 52.35 -7.72
N GLY A 46 53.65 52.16 -6.44
CA GLY A 46 53.26 53.28 -5.53
C GLY A 46 52.17 53.03 -4.47
N LYS A 47 52.44 53.34 -3.18
CA LYS A 47 51.48 53.45 -2.04
C LYS A 47 51.92 54.55 -1.05
N PRO A 48 50.97 55.25 -0.39
CA PRO A 48 50.99 55.44 1.09
C PRO A 48 49.56 55.49 1.73
N SER A 49 49.37 55.82 3.01
CA SER A 49 49.53 54.89 4.15
C SER A 49 48.99 55.41 5.52
N TRP A 50 47.96 54.74 6.09
CA TRP A 50 47.66 54.61 7.56
C TRP A 50 47.27 55.89 8.36
N PRO A 51 46.84 55.80 9.65
CA PRO A 51 46.56 54.66 10.56
C PRO A 51 45.06 54.59 10.99
N SER A 52 44.55 53.98 12.09
CA SER A 52 45.07 53.21 13.25
C SER A 52 43.97 52.34 13.91
N SER A 53 44.33 51.45 14.85
CA SER A 53 43.48 50.91 15.94
C SER A 53 44.12 51.22 17.33
N PRO A 54 43.52 50.80 18.46
CA PRO A 54 44.11 49.70 19.24
C PRO A 54 43.08 48.72 19.89
N ILE A 55 43.56 47.76 20.69
CA ILE A 55 42.87 46.52 21.13
C ILE A 55 42.84 46.41 22.67
N GLN A 56 41.70 45.99 23.26
CA GLN A 56 41.62 45.02 24.37
C GLN A 56 40.17 44.54 24.64
N SER A 57 40.01 43.47 25.41
CA SER A 57 38.76 42.70 25.63
C SER A 57 38.74 42.06 27.05
N PRO A 58 37.73 41.23 27.41
CA PRO A 58 36.33 41.53 27.73
C PRO A 58 36.12 41.42 29.28
N PRO A 59 34.93 41.17 29.94
CA PRO A 59 33.90 40.13 29.67
C PRO A 59 32.41 40.59 29.88
N ASP A 60 31.53 39.59 30.03
CA ASP A 60 30.16 39.59 30.58
C ASP A 60 28.93 39.95 29.70
N SER A 61 27.77 39.47 30.18
CA SER A 61 26.62 38.97 29.39
C SER A 61 25.30 39.77 29.59
N PRO A 62 24.26 39.58 28.76
CA PRO A 62 23.24 40.62 28.51
C PRO A 62 22.03 40.63 29.46
N ALA A 63 21.28 41.74 29.43
CA ALA A 63 20.12 41.99 30.29
C ALA A 63 18.76 41.77 29.60
N VAL A 64 17.94 40.91 30.22
CA VAL A 64 16.50 41.02 30.57
C VAL A 64 15.48 41.65 29.59
N SER A 65 14.36 40.92 29.41
CA SER A 65 13.13 41.28 28.67
C SER A 65 12.39 42.56 29.14
N PRO A 66 11.40 43.03 28.35
CA PRO A 66 10.02 43.02 28.87
C PRO A 66 8.92 42.63 27.84
N LYS A 67 7.64 42.76 28.26
CA LYS A 67 6.41 42.25 27.58
C LYS A 67 5.60 43.38 26.93
N THR A 68 4.81 43.08 25.88
CA THR A 68 3.86 44.01 25.21
C THR A 68 2.50 43.34 24.90
N THR A 69 1.47 44.12 24.49
CA THR A 69 0.08 43.88 24.94
C THR A 69 -1.03 44.26 23.92
N THR A 70 -1.88 43.29 23.56
CA THR A 70 -3.36 43.36 23.32
C THR A 70 -3.99 44.39 22.35
N ALA A 71 -4.45 43.89 21.18
CA ALA A 71 -5.78 44.05 20.52
C ALA A 71 -6.35 45.41 20.00
N ALA A 72 -7.53 45.31 19.33
CA ALA A 72 -8.50 46.36 18.89
C ALA A 72 -8.17 47.21 17.62
N LEU A 73 -9.10 47.71 16.77
CA LEU A 73 -10.56 47.48 16.53
C LEU A 73 -11.00 48.05 15.11
N PHE A 74 -11.68 47.24 14.27
CA PHE A 74 -12.88 47.49 13.43
C PHE A 74 -13.24 48.78 12.60
N PHE A 75 -13.98 48.53 11.48
CA PHE A 75 -15.04 49.36 10.80
C PHE A 75 -14.68 50.57 9.88
N ARG A 76 -15.50 51.05 8.89
CA ARG A 76 -16.59 50.51 8.00
C ARG A 76 -17.14 51.62 7.03
N LYS A 77 -17.83 51.23 5.93
CA LYS A 77 -18.96 51.96 5.22
C LYS A 77 -18.60 53.14 4.29
N GLU A 78 -19.46 53.62 3.36
CA GLU A 78 -20.83 53.25 2.91
C GLU A 78 -21.01 53.24 1.34
N LYS A 79 -22.23 53.43 0.78
CA LYS A 79 -22.67 53.19 -0.62
C LYS A 79 -24.06 53.84 -0.95
N GLN A 80 -24.45 53.87 -2.23
CA GLN A 80 -25.78 54.31 -2.75
C GLN A 80 -26.19 53.40 -3.95
N LYS A 81 -27.43 52.90 -4.19
CA LYS A 81 -28.79 53.02 -3.57
C LYS A 81 -29.42 54.42 -3.68
N PRO A 82 -30.72 54.65 -4.05
CA PRO A 82 -31.89 53.73 -4.17
C PRO A 82 -32.59 53.84 -5.58
N PRO A 83 -33.87 53.45 -5.84
CA PRO A 83 -34.94 52.75 -5.06
C PRO A 83 -35.59 51.57 -5.89
N ARG A 84 -36.80 50.98 -5.70
CA ARG A 84 -37.77 50.76 -4.58
C ARG A 84 -38.66 49.53 -4.88
N GLY A 85 -39.00 48.72 -3.85
CA GLY A 85 -40.21 47.84 -3.78
C GLY A 85 -40.23 46.58 -4.68
N SER A 86 -41.16 45.63 -4.51
CA SER A 86 -41.95 45.23 -3.32
C SER A 86 -42.65 43.88 -3.60
N THR A 87 -42.66 42.95 -2.62
CA THR A 87 -43.68 41.89 -2.39
C THR A 87 -44.30 41.12 -3.58
N GLY A 88 -44.05 39.80 -3.67
CA GLY A 88 -44.83 38.88 -4.51
C GLY A 88 -44.57 37.42 -4.19
N SER A 89 -45.59 36.56 -4.30
CA SER A 89 -45.53 35.10 -4.12
C SER A 89 -46.39 34.41 -5.18
N THR A 90 -46.38 33.07 -5.18
CA THR A 90 -47.35 32.13 -5.80
C THR A 90 -47.48 32.04 -7.34
N TYR A 91 -47.29 30.79 -7.82
CA TYR A 91 -48.01 30.06 -8.89
C TYR A 91 -48.23 30.64 -10.32
N ARG A 92 -47.54 29.97 -11.28
CA ARG A 92 -48.11 29.10 -12.34
C ARG A 92 -49.02 29.68 -13.45
N ALA A 93 -48.62 29.41 -14.71
CA ALA A 93 -49.41 29.39 -15.96
C ALA A 93 -49.97 30.76 -16.46
N GLU A 94 -50.25 30.99 -17.75
CA GLU A 94 -49.88 30.34 -19.04
C GLU A 94 -50.01 31.39 -20.18
N ASP A 95 -49.63 31.01 -21.42
CA ASP A 95 -50.05 31.55 -22.73
C ASP A 95 -50.17 33.07 -23.01
N ASP A 96 -49.39 33.59 -23.97
CA ASP A 96 -49.80 33.79 -25.39
C ASP A 96 -48.99 34.89 -26.13
N ALA A 97 -49.01 34.86 -27.47
CA ALA A 97 -48.74 35.89 -28.49
C ALA A 97 -47.75 37.06 -28.20
N GLY A 98 -46.66 37.27 -28.95
CA GLY A 98 -46.07 36.51 -30.08
C GLY A 98 -45.48 37.40 -31.19
N ASN A 99 -45.27 36.78 -32.37
CA ASN A 99 -45.07 37.37 -33.71
C ASN A 99 -43.64 37.71 -34.24
N SER A 100 -43.33 37.13 -35.42
CA SER A 100 -42.36 37.56 -36.48
C SER A 100 -40.84 37.58 -36.19
N SER A 101 -39.93 37.26 -37.12
CA SER A 101 -39.98 36.66 -38.50
C SER A 101 -38.52 36.51 -38.99
N TYR A 102 -38.04 35.60 -39.86
CA TYR A 102 -38.57 34.59 -40.79
C TYR A 102 -37.82 33.23 -40.54
N ARG A 103 -38.16 32.02 -41.01
CA ARG A 103 -38.49 31.42 -42.33
C ARG A 103 -37.35 31.48 -43.39
N SER A 104 -36.82 30.41 -44.01
CA SER A 104 -37.24 29.01 -44.33
C SER A 104 -37.97 28.80 -45.68
N SER A 105 -37.45 27.87 -46.51
CA SER A 105 -38.10 27.03 -47.55
C SER A 105 -37.00 26.23 -48.33
N GLN A 106 -37.23 25.12 -49.06
CA GLN A 106 -38.46 24.43 -49.50
C GLN A 106 -38.24 22.90 -49.77
N SER A 107 -39.31 22.16 -50.11
CA SER A 107 -39.33 20.70 -50.41
C SER A 107 -39.47 20.43 -51.94
N PRO A 108 -40.32 19.58 -52.58
CA PRO A 108 -41.41 18.65 -52.11
C PRO A 108 -41.61 17.29 -52.84
N ARG A 109 -42.51 16.43 -52.27
CA ARG A 109 -43.57 15.56 -52.90
C ARG A 109 -43.93 14.41 -51.91
N SER A 110 -45.15 14.19 -51.39
CA SER A 110 -46.50 13.95 -51.98
C SER A 110 -46.66 12.53 -52.57
N SER A 111 -47.69 11.71 -52.30
CA SER A 111 -48.98 11.95 -51.58
C SER A 111 -49.83 10.66 -51.39
N ILE A 112 -50.65 10.58 -50.32
CA ILE A 112 -51.92 9.80 -50.16
C ILE A 112 -51.80 8.25 -50.25
N GLY A 113 -52.44 7.41 -49.42
CA GLY A 113 -53.35 7.57 -48.27
C GLY A 113 -54.16 6.26 -48.00
N ILE A 114 -55.22 6.33 -47.18
CA ILE A 114 -56.31 5.31 -46.98
C ILE A 114 -56.16 4.24 -45.86
N VAL A 115 -56.84 4.52 -44.73
CA VAL A 115 -57.79 3.66 -43.94
C VAL A 115 -57.31 2.43 -43.13
N SER A 116 -57.79 2.37 -41.87
CA SER A 116 -57.76 1.25 -40.88
C SER A 116 -59.11 0.47 -40.88
N PRO A 117 -59.51 -0.38 -39.91
CA PRO A 117 -58.80 -1.09 -38.81
C PRO A 117 -59.14 -2.61 -38.81
N SER A 118 -59.06 -3.27 -37.63
CA SER A 118 -59.67 -4.59 -37.25
C SER A 118 -58.79 -5.84 -37.41
N ARG A 119 -58.91 -6.93 -36.62
CA ARG A 119 -59.55 -7.22 -35.29
C ARG A 119 -59.31 -8.70 -34.91
N SER A 120 -59.26 -9.04 -33.60
CA SER A 120 -59.37 -10.40 -33.00
C SER A 120 -58.25 -11.42 -33.34
N GLN A 121 -57.93 -12.50 -32.58
CA GLN A 121 -58.17 -13.05 -31.22
C GLN A 121 -57.21 -14.28 -31.07
N ALA A 122 -56.88 -14.91 -29.92
CA ALA A 122 -56.99 -14.64 -28.48
C ALA A 122 -56.23 -15.71 -27.64
N SER A 123 -56.00 -15.42 -26.34
CA SER A 123 -55.74 -16.38 -25.23
C SER A 123 -54.36 -17.10 -25.20
N SER A 124 -53.82 -17.55 -24.05
CA SER A 124 -54.41 -17.69 -22.70
C SER A 124 -53.44 -17.54 -21.50
N SER A 125 -53.80 -16.67 -20.55
CA SER A 125 -53.71 -16.89 -19.08
C SER A 125 -52.28 -16.93 -18.42
N PRO A 126 -52.13 -17.07 -17.07
CA PRO A 126 -52.06 -15.87 -16.21
C PRO A 126 -51.05 -15.89 -15.03
N ILE A 127 -50.67 -14.72 -14.50
CA ILE A 127 -50.53 -14.37 -13.06
C ILE A 127 -50.12 -12.89 -12.95
N ALA A 128 -50.37 -12.24 -11.79
CA ALA A 128 -50.27 -10.78 -11.64
C ALA A 128 -49.68 -10.32 -10.30
N GLY A 129 -49.03 -9.15 -10.30
CA GLY A 129 -48.94 -8.25 -9.13
C GLY A 129 -50.12 -7.24 -9.13
N PRO A 130 -49.99 -6.02 -8.58
CA PRO A 130 -48.87 -5.44 -7.82
C PRO A 130 -49.32 -4.79 -6.48
N SER A 131 -48.39 -4.18 -5.73
CA SER A 131 -48.50 -2.82 -5.11
C SER A 131 -47.61 -2.63 -3.86
N SER A 132 -47.01 -1.44 -3.73
CA SER A 132 -46.39 -0.90 -2.49
C SER A 132 -47.47 -0.21 -1.61
N PRO A 133 -47.25 0.15 -0.32
CA PRO A 133 -46.50 1.38 -0.02
C PRO A 133 -45.80 1.53 1.37
N ARG A 134 -45.04 2.63 1.48
CA ARG A 134 -44.82 3.49 2.68
C ARG A 134 -43.58 3.22 3.55
N ALA A 135 -43.00 4.31 4.09
CA ALA A 135 -41.71 4.36 4.76
C ALA A 135 -41.80 4.74 6.26
N LEU A 136 -40.77 4.30 7.03
CA LEU A 136 -40.18 4.86 8.28
C LEU A 136 -41.12 5.21 9.47
N PRO A 137 -40.74 4.93 10.74
CA PRO A 137 -39.46 5.40 11.30
C PRO A 137 -38.76 4.59 12.43
N GLN A 138 -37.48 4.95 12.69
CA GLN A 138 -36.77 5.06 13.99
C GLN A 138 -36.69 3.90 15.02
N ARG A 139 -35.52 3.83 15.68
CA ARG A 139 -35.16 3.07 16.91
C ARG A 139 -35.11 1.54 16.74
N VAL A 140 -34.03 0.80 17.05
CA VAL A 140 -32.81 1.03 17.86
C VAL A 140 -33.06 1.21 19.37
N SER A 141 -32.49 0.28 20.16
CA SER A 141 -32.66 0.12 21.62
C SER A 141 -34.08 -0.37 22.00
N GLU A 142 -34.32 -1.16 23.05
CA GLU A 142 -33.70 -1.33 24.38
C GLU A 142 -33.89 -2.80 24.88
N LEU A 143 -33.21 -3.37 25.90
CA LEU A 143 -32.06 -3.01 26.75
C LEU A 143 -31.56 -4.25 27.54
N SER A 144 -30.52 -4.05 28.37
CA SER A 144 -29.96 -4.95 29.39
C SER A 144 -28.97 -6.04 28.90
N ARG A 145 -27.77 -6.19 29.48
CA ARG A 145 -27.20 -5.50 30.67
C ARG A 145 -25.66 -5.46 30.65
N LYS A 146 -25.13 -4.31 31.07
CA LYS A 146 -23.85 -4.11 31.78
C LYS A 146 -22.60 -4.82 31.23
N LEU A 147 -21.80 -4.05 30.51
CA LEU A 147 -20.35 -4.17 30.55
C LEU A 147 -19.83 -3.53 31.87
N PRO A 148 -19.20 -4.27 32.80
CA PRO A 148 -18.18 -3.70 33.68
C PRO A 148 -16.90 -3.50 32.85
N GLU A 149 -16.32 -2.30 32.79
CA GLU A 149 -15.54 -1.67 33.87
C GLU A 149 -14.12 -2.27 34.02
N ARG A 150 -13.19 -1.64 33.31
CA ARG A 150 -11.88 -1.20 33.84
C ARG A 150 -11.01 -2.26 34.54
N ILE A 151 -10.44 -3.16 33.74
CA ILE A 151 -9.16 -3.82 34.02
C ILE A 151 -8.08 -2.93 33.37
N GLU A 152 -7.56 -1.90 34.04
CA GLU A 152 -6.33 -1.97 34.84
C GLU A 152 -5.40 -3.12 34.43
N VAL A 153 -4.29 -2.79 33.76
CA VAL A 153 -3.23 -3.73 33.38
C VAL A 153 -2.46 -4.17 34.63
N ASP A 154 -3.08 -5.07 35.38
CA ASP A 154 -2.43 -5.84 36.43
C ASP A 154 -1.42 -6.78 35.74
N VAL A 155 -0.13 -6.49 35.88
CA VAL A 155 0.96 -7.25 35.26
C VAL A 155 1.12 -8.57 35.99
N LYS A 156 0.19 -9.50 35.73
CA LYS A 156 0.19 -10.84 36.30
C LYS A 156 0.22 -11.91 35.21
N ARG A 157 1.28 -12.70 35.30
CA ARG A 157 1.41 -14.05 34.72
C ARG A 157 1.53 -14.10 33.20
N ALA A 158 2.62 -13.53 32.69
CA ALA A 158 3.34 -14.14 31.57
C ALA A 158 3.98 -15.47 32.03
N SER A 159 3.15 -16.48 32.27
CA SER A 159 3.53 -17.88 32.46
C SER A 159 2.41 -18.78 31.95
N GLU A 160 2.15 -18.65 30.66
CA GLU A 160 1.78 -19.83 29.86
C GLU A 160 2.90 -20.87 30.02
N SER A 161 2.57 -22.15 29.89
CA SER A 161 3.50 -23.23 30.22
C SER A 161 4.60 -23.36 29.17
N PHE A 162 5.75 -22.73 29.42
CA PHE A 162 7.00 -23.09 28.77
C PHE A 162 7.17 -24.61 28.87
N SER A 163 7.46 -25.28 27.75
CA SER A 163 7.86 -26.68 27.80
C SER A 163 9.12 -26.80 28.65
N THR A 164 9.38 -27.96 29.26
CA THR A 164 10.68 -28.21 29.93
C THR A 164 11.86 -28.07 28.95
N ARG A 165 11.60 -28.23 27.65
CA ARG A 165 12.52 -27.89 26.55
C ARG A 165 12.76 -26.38 26.43
N ASP A 166 11.71 -25.57 26.58
CA ASP A 166 11.76 -24.12 26.41
C ASP A 166 12.33 -23.43 27.65
N ASP A 167 12.05 -23.94 28.86
CA ASP A 167 12.76 -23.54 30.08
C ASP A 167 14.27 -23.79 29.96
N LEU A 168 14.67 -24.94 29.40
CA LEU A 168 16.08 -25.24 29.12
C LEU A 168 16.67 -24.34 28.02
N LEU A 169 15.90 -24.01 26.97
CA LEU A 169 16.32 -23.10 25.91
C LEU A 169 16.45 -21.65 26.40
N VAL A 170 15.48 -21.15 27.18
CA VAL A 170 15.51 -19.84 27.82
C VAL A 170 16.63 -19.78 28.86
N SER A 171 16.89 -20.85 29.60
CA SER A 171 18.05 -20.94 30.51
C SER A 171 19.37 -20.91 29.75
N LEU A 172 19.47 -21.61 28.62
CA LEU A 172 20.65 -21.58 27.74
C LEU A 172 20.89 -20.18 27.18
N LEU A 173 19.87 -19.58 26.53
CA LEU A 173 19.91 -18.23 25.96
C LEU A 173 20.18 -17.15 27.03
N ALA A 174 19.66 -17.32 28.25
CA ALA A 174 19.99 -16.45 29.38
C ALA A 174 21.46 -16.62 29.81
N SER A 175 21.99 -17.84 29.85
CA SER A 175 23.39 -18.10 30.18
C SER A 175 24.36 -17.54 29.12
N GLU A 176 23.98 -17.64 27.84
CA GLU A 176 24.67 -17.07 26.68
C GLU A 176 24.63 -15.54 26.75
N ALA A 177 23.47 -14.93 26.94
CA ALA A 177 23.34 -13.49 27.16
C ALA A 177 24.12 -12.98 28.41
N ILE A 178 24.27 -13.80 29.46
CA ILE A 178 25.12 -13.51 30.66
C ILE A 178 26.62 -13.69 30.36
N VAL A 179 26.99 -14.39 29.28
CA VAL A 179 28.36 -14.45 28.74
C VAL A 179 28.64 -13.25 27.84
N ASP A 180 27.73 -12.90 26.92
CA ASP A 180 27.92 -11.80 25.98
C ASP A 180 27.91 -10.44 26.68
N SER A 181 26.99 -10.24 27.62
CA SER A 181 26.92 -9.04 28.47
C SER A 181 28.06 -8.90 29.50
N ARG A 182 29.13 -9.70 29.36
CA ARG A 182 30.43 -9.45 30.01
C ARG A 182 31.27 -8.43 29.25
N ALA A 183 31.01 -8.23 27.95
CA ALA A 183 31.67 -7.21 27.14
C ALA A 183 31.07 -5.81 27.34
N CYS A 184 29.83 -5.72 27.82
CA CYS A 184 29.13 -4.46 28.06
C CYS A 184 29.77 -3.63 29.21
N GLU A 185 29.99 -2.35 28.97
CA GLU A 185 30.61 -1.44 29.94
C GLU A 185 29.63 -1.03 31.06
N ILE A 186 30.09 -1.09 32.31
CA ILE A 186 29.36 -0.58 33.47
C ILE A 186 29.79 0.87 33.71
N LEU A 187 29.10 1.77 32.99
CA LEU A 187 29.18 3.23 33.15
C LEU A 187 28.90 3.67 34.60
N SER A 188 29.43 4.82 35.01
CA SER A 188 29.19 5.40 36.33
C SER A 188 27.78 5.96 36.48
N ALA A 189 27.36 6.19 37.73
CA ALA A 189 26.03 6.75 38.03
C ALA A 189 25.82 8.16 37.44
N GLU A 190 26.89 8.96 37.34
CA GLU A 190 26.84 10.32 36.81
C GLU A 190 26.67 10.30 35.27
N GLU A 191 27.51 9.52 34.56
CA GLU A 191 27.40 9.31 33.11
C GLU A 191 26.04 8.72 32.72
N VAL A 192 25.52 7.76 33.50
CA VAL A 192 24.20 7.17 33.29
C VAL A 192 23.06 8.17 33.50
N GLU A 193 23.23 9.16 34.38
CA GLU A 193 22.30 10.28 34.47
C GLU A 193 22.44 11.27 33.31
N GLU A 194 23.66 11.59 32.86
CA GLU A 194 23.90 12.48 31.72
C GLU A 194 23.38 11.90 30.41
N LEU A 195 23.62 10.61 30.14
CA LEU A 195 23.04 9.90 29.00
C LEU A 195 21.50 9.85 29.05
N LYS A 196 20.89 9.73 30.24
CA LYS A 196 19.42 9.86 30.37
C LYS A 196 18.93 11.29 30.08
N LYS A 197 19.66 12.31 30.53
CA LYS A 197 19.35 13.73 30.26
C LYS A 197 19.49 14.02 28.76
N GLU A 198 20.55 13.56 28.10
CA GLU A 198 20.74 13.65 26.65
C GLU A 198 19.65 12.89 25.89
N HIS A 199 19.36 11.63 26.22
CA HIS A 199 18.31 10.85 25.55
C HIS A 199 16.94 11.53 25.65
N GLN A 200 16.59 12.11 26.82
CA GLN A 200 15.35 12.87 26.99
C GLN A 200 15.30 14.13 26.11
N VAL A 201 16.43 14.85 25.99
CA VAL A 201 16.55 16.02 25.10
C VAL A 201 16.44 15.58 23.62
N LEU A 202 17.14 14.52 23.22
CA LEU A 202 17.10 13.98 21.85
C LEU A 202 15.71 13.44 21.49
N ALA A 203 15.02 12.75 22.40
CA ALA A 203 13.64 12.32 22.21
C ALA A 203 12.69 13.51 21.99
N SER A 204 12.87 14.62 22.73
CA SER A 204 12.11 15.85 22.49
C SER A 204 12.45 16.49 21.13
N ARG A 205 13.73 16.45 20.71
CA ARG A 205 14.21 16.93 19.41
C ARG A 205 13.70 16.06 18.26
N LEU A 206 13.61 14.74 18.42
CA LEU A 206 12.97 13.82 17.45
C LEU A 206 11.51 14.21 17.24
N VAL A 207 10.72 14.33 18.30
CA VAL A 207 9.30 14.73 18.19
C VAL A 207 9.15 16.11 17.52
N ALA A 208 10.08 17.03 17.74
CA ALA A 208 10.10 18.33 17.06
C ALA A 208 10.49 18.22 15.57
N ILE A 209 11.52 17.43 15.22
CA ILE A 209 11.99 17.29 13.84
C ILE A 209 11.03 16.44 13.00
N THR A 210 10.43 15.37 13.52
CA THR A 210 9.39 14.60 12.81
C THR A 210 8.17 15.48 12.50
N LYS A 211 7.80 16.38 13.42
CA LYS A 211 6.77 17.41 13.16
C LYS A 211 7.22 18.43 12.10
N LYS A 212 8.46 18.90 12.16
CA LYS A 212 9.04 19.79 11.13
C LYS A 212 9.02 19.11 9.75
N LEU A 213 9.49 17.87 9.65
CA LEU A 213 9.49 17.10 8.41
C LEU A 213 8.06 16.95 7.86
N SER A 214 7.08 16.58 8.69
CA SER A 214 5.68 16.50 8.25
C SER A 214 5.13 17.83 7.71
N LEU A 215 5.57 18.98 8.25
CA LEU A 215 5.19 20.30 7.75
C LEU A 215 5.92 20.66 6.45
N GLU A 216 7.24 20.48 6.37
CA GLU A 216 8.04 20.76 5.17
C GLU A 216 7.61 19.86 4.00
N THR A 217 7.28 18.59 4.25
CA THR A 217 6.72 17.66 3.25
C THR A 217 5.38 18.18 2.71
N LYS A 218 4.44 18.58 3.59
CA LYS A 218 3.17 19.19 3.17
C LYS A 218 3.37 20.50 2.39
N ILE A 219 4.40 21.28 2.72
CA ILE A 219 4.78 22.49 1.96
C ILE A 219 5.34 22.12 0.59
N ARG A 220 6.15 21.05 0.47
CA ARG A 220 6.64 20.51 -0.80
C ARG A 220 5.48 19.99 -1.67
N ASP A 221 4.52 19.26 -1.11
CA ASP A 221 3.34 18.78 -1.83
C ASP A 221 2.43 19.92 -2.30
N ALA A 222 2.19 20.92 -1.45
CA ALA A 222 1.47 22.14 -1.84
C ALA A 222 2.22 22.93 -2.93
N ALA A 223 3.55 23.03 -2.85
CA ALA A 223 4.37 23.67 -3.87
C ALA A 223 4.38 22.88 -5.20
N ALA A 224 4.35 21.54 -5.16
CA ALA A 224 4.21 20.70 -6.34
C ALA A 224 2.87 20.93 -7.04
N SER A 225 1.77 20.93 -6.26
CA SER A 225 0.43 21.25 -6.75
C SER A 225 0.36 22.66 -7.36
N LEU A 226 0.92 23.67 -6.69
CA LEU A 226 1.01 25.03 -7.20
C LEU A 226 1.88 25.13 -8.46
N SER A 227 2.98 24.38 -8.56
CA SER A 227 3.82 24.36 -9.76
C SER A 227 3.07 23.76 -10.95
N LYS A 228 2.40 22.60 -10.77
CA LYS A 228 1.55 21.97 -11.78
C LYS A 228 0.39 22.88 -12.22
N ALA A 229 -0.24 23.58 -11.29
CA ALA A 229 -1.33 24.52 -11.58
C ALA A 229 -0.86 25.80 -12.32
N ASN A 230 0.38 26.25 -12.11
CA ASN A 230 0.93 27.46 -12.74
C ASN A 230 1.76 27.18 -14.00
N ALA A 231 1.88 25.93 -14.44
CA ALA A 231 2.67 25.53 -15.61
C ALA A 231 2.29 26.29 -16.91
N SER A 232 1.02 26.67 -17.06
CA SER A 232 0.51 27.47 -18.19
C SER A 232 1.00 28.92 -18.21
N TYR A 233 1.44 29.47 -17.08
CA TYR A 233 1.86 30.87 -16.93
C TYR A 233 3.39 30.98 -16.85
N LYS A 234 4.08 31.06 -18.01
CA LYS A 234 5.57 31.03 -18.12
C LYS A 234 6.34 31.81 -17.03
N ASN A 235 5.91 33.02 -16.66
CA ASN A 235 6.58 33.83 -15.64
C ASN A 235 6.32 33.35 -14.20
N VAL A 236 5.12 32.83 -13.91
CA VAL A 236 4.74 32.30 -12.59
C VAL A 236 5.27 30.89 -12.40
N SER A 237 5.20 30.05 -13.45
CA SER A 237 5.77 28.69 -13.54
C SER A 237 7.22 28.65 -13.04
N LYS A 238 8.08 29.56 -13.53
CA LYS A 238 9.47 29.67 -13.05
C LYS A 238 9.55 29.97 -11.54
N GLN A 239 8.77 30.93 -11.07
CA GLN A 239 8.74 31.31 -9.65
C GLN A 239 8.21 30.17 -8.75
N THR A 240 7.22 29.40 -9.21
CA THR A 240 6.71 28.22 -8.49
C THR A 240 7.66 27.03 -8.55
N SER A 241 8.44 26.86 -9.63
CA SER A 241 9.50 25.87 -9.71
C SER A 241 10.63 26.17 -8.71
N GLU A 242 11.10 27.42 -8.66
CA GLU A 242 12.11 27.87 -7.68
C GLU A 242 11.61 27.69 -6.24
N GLN A 243 10.32 27.91 -5.97
CA GLN A 243 9.70 27.66 -4.65
C GLN A 243 9.57 26.16 -4.33
N PHE A 244 9.25 25.31 -5.33
CA PHE A 244 9.19 23.86 -5.18
C PHE A 244 10.57 23.26 -4.90
N GLU A 245 11.61 23.66 -5.64
CA GLU A 245 12.99 23.28 -5.34
C GLU A 245 13.41 23.72 -3.93
N ALA A 246 13.07 24.95 -3.52
CA ALA A 246 13.37 25.46 -2.19
C ALA A 246 12.62 24.70 -1.08
N ALA A 247 11.43 24.16 -1.36
CA ALA A 247 10.72 23.27 -0.45
C ALA A 247 11.38 21.87 -0.42
N ASN A 248 11.79 21.31 -1.56
CA ASN A 248 12.46 20.02 -1.63
C ASN A 248 13.76 20.00 -0.81
N ARG A 249 14.62 21.02 -1.01
CA ARG A 249 15.86 21.20 -0.25
C ARG A 249 15.61 21.29 1.27
N LYS A 250 14.48 21.84 1.71
CA LYS A 250 14.09 21.87 3.14
C LYS A 250 13.63 20.50 3.66
N VAL A 251 12.91 19.73 2.85
CA VAL A 251 12.54 18.33 3.19
C VAL A 251 13.80 17.50 3.36
N GLU A 252 14.74 17.54 2.40
CA GLU A 252 16.03 16.84 2.50
C GLU A 252 16.81 17.23 3.77
N LEU A 253 16.90 18.53 4.08
CA LEU A 253 17.57 19.01 5.29
C LEU A 253 16.85 18.56 6.57
N ALA A 254 15.51 18.47 6.56
CA ALA A 254 14.74 17.93 7.68
C ALA A 254 14.91 16.41 7.83
N GLN A 255 15.03 15.65 6.74
CA GLN A 255 15.34 14.21 6.76
C GLN A 255 16.77 13.95 7.27
N LYS A 256 17.77 14.69 6.76
CA LYS A 256 19.18 14.59 7.19
C LYS A 256 19.34 14.95 8.68
N GLU A 257 18.61 15.94 9.18
CA GLU A 257 18.55 16.24 10.63
C GLU A 257 17.77 15.21 11.45
N LEU A 258 16.71 14.60 10.91
CA LEU A 258 15.97 13.53 11.59
C LEU A 258 16.87 12.31 11.79
N TRP A 259 17.56 11.90 10.73
CA TRP A 259 18.46 10.74 10.72
C TRP A 259 19.55 10.87 11.78
N ARG A 260 20.36 11.95 11.75
CA ARG A 260 21.43 12.26 12.74
C ARG A 260 20.94 12.24 14.19
N VAL A 261 19.74 12.76 14.44
CA VAL A 261 19.18 12.83 15.79
C VAL A 261 18.63 11.47 16.23
N SER A 262 18.12 10.66 15.30
CA SER A 262 17.70 9.28 15.59
C SER A 262 18.89 8.36 15.83
N GLU A 263 19.95 8.49 15.05
CA GLU A 263 21.24 7.83 15.22
C GLU A 263 21.82 8.11 16.62
N ARG A 264 21.99 9.38 17.01
CA ARG A 264 22.49 9.72 18.37
C ARG A 264 21.53 9.26 19.48
N ALA A 265 20.21 9.28 19.25
CA ALA A 265 19.25 8.80 20.24
C ALA A 265 19.35 7.27 20.44
N ASN A 266 19.51 6.52 19.35
CA ASN A 266 19.70 5.07 19.34
C ASN A 266 21.05 4.69 19.96
N GLU A 267 22.12 5.41 19.64
CA GLU A 267 23.46 5.20 20.23
C GLU A 267 23.47 5.40 21.75
N ILE A 268 22.80 6.43 22.25
CA ILE A 268 22.66 6.64 23.69
C ILE A 268 21.74 5.58 24.32
N GLN A 269 20.69 5.14 23.62
CA GLN A 269 19.86 4.03 24.07
C GLN A 269 20.65 2.71 24.14
N ARG A 270 21.53 2.45 23.16
CA ARG A 270 22.44 1.30 23.12
C ARG A 270 23.33 1.28 24.35
N ARG A 271 24.07 2.37 24.62
CA ARG A 271 24.92 2.49 25.83
C ARG A 271 24.15 2.34 27.14
N LEU A 272 22.92 2.86 27.20
CA LEU A 272 22.03 2.70 28.36
C LEU A 272 21.48 1.26 28.51
N LEU A 273 21.40 0.47 27.43
CA LEU A 273 21.04 -0.94 27.45
C LEU A 273 22.26 -1.82 27.78
N GLU A 274 23.43 -1.51 27.22
CA GLU A 274 24.72 -2.16 27.55
C GLU A 274 25.03 -2.03 29.04
N HIS A 275 24.97 -0.82 29.62
CA HIS A 275 25.12 -0.64 31.06
C HIS A 275 24.07 -1.44 31.86
N ARG A 276 22.80 -1.53 31.41
CA ARG A 276 21.80 -2.37 32.09
C ARG A 276 22.17 -3.85 32.03
N ALA A 277 22.59 -4.35 30.88
CA ALA A 277 23.01 -5.74 30.69
C ALA A 277 24.26 -6.07 31.52
N GLY A 278 25.27 -5.19 31.52
CA GLY A 278 26.48 -5.32 32.34
C GLY A 278 26.18 -5.29 33.84
N VAL A 279 25.31 -4.39 34.32
CA VAL A 279 24.87 -4.36 35.72
C VAL A 279 24.07 -5.62 36.09
N LEU A 280 23.18 -6.09 35.22
CA LEU A 280 22.43 -7.33 35.44
C LEU A 280 23.37 -8.53 35.50
N SER A 281 24.26 -8.71 34.53
CA SER A 281 25.21 -9.83 34.49
C SER A 281 26.22 -9.78 35.63
N TYR A 282 26.62 -8.58 36.08
CA TYR A 282 27.42 -8.40 37.31
C TYR A 282 26.62 -8.78 38.56
N SER A 283 25.33 -8.39 38.64
CA SER A 283 24.48 -8.71 39.78
C SER A 283 24.20 -10.22 39.89
N VAL A 284 23.92 -10.90 38.78
CA VAL A 284 23.73 -12.36 38.73
C VAL A 284 25.02 -13.07 39.14
N ARG A 285 26.18 -12.72 38.55
CA ARG A 285 27.48 -13.29 38.96
C ARG A 285 27.82 -13.00 40.43
N SER A 286 27.44 -11.84 40.98
CA SER A 286 27.61 -11.55 42.41
C SER A 286 26.66 -12.36 43.30
N LEU A 287 25.49 -12.75 42.81
CA LEU A 287 24.57 -13.66 43.51
C LEU A 287 25.06 -15.09 43.43
N GLU A 288 25.52 -15.58 42.28
CA GLU A 288 26.15 -16.89 42.10
C GLU A 288 27.37 -17.06 43.02
N GLN A 289 28.27 -16.07 43.05
CA GLN A 289 29.46 -16.08 43.88
C GLN A 289 29.15 -16.01 45.39
N LYS A 290 28.01 -15.41 45.78
CA LYS A 290 27.52 -15.42 47.17
C LYS A 290 26.74 -16.70 47.52
N ALA A 291 26.10 -17.34 46.54
CA ALA A 291 25.40 -18.61 46.71
C ALA A 291 26.38 -19.79 46.82
N ASN A 292 27.61 -19.65 46.31
CA ASN A 292 28.65 -20.68 46.36
C ASN A 292 29.91 -20.24 47.15
N PRO A 293 29.82 -19.97 48.47
CA PRO A 293 30.89 -19.40 49.29
C PRO A 293 31.96 -20.44 49.73
N HIS A 294 32.35 -21.35 48.84
CA HIS A 294 33.31 -22.43 49.14
C HIS A 294 34.43 -22.60 48.09
N ALA A 295 34.58 -21.65 47.16
CA ALA A 295 35.62 -21.65 46.13
C ALA A 295 36.79 -20.68 46.43
N GLN A 296 36.97 -20.22 47.68
CA GLN A 296 37.98 -19.22 48.02
C GLN A 296 38.66 -19.44 49.39
N ASP A 297 39.20 -20.64 49.59
CA ASP A 297 40.41 -20.84 50.41
C ASP A 297 41.22 -22.02 49.82
N GLY A 298 42.54 -21.96 49.87
CA GLY A 298 43.44 -22.95 49.27
C GLY A 298 44.39 -22.40 48.20
N SER A 299 45.68 -22.35 48.53
CA SER A 299 46.78 -21.99 47.62
C SER A 299 47.31 -23.21 46.86
N ASN A 300 48.07 -22.93 45.79
CA ASN A 300 48.85 -23.86 44.95
C ASN A 300 48.02 -24.68 43.95
N GLY A 301 48.54 -24.83 42.74
CA GLY A 301 47.94 -25.66 41.69
C GLY A 301 48.91 -26.71 41.16
N ASP A 302 48.36 -27.67 40.44
CA ASP A 302 49.07 -28.48 39.44
C ASP A 302 48.07 -28.91 38.34
N SER A 303 48.59 -29.58 37.32
CA SER A 303 47.98 -29.93 36.04
C SER A 303 46.75 -30.86 36.11
N SER A 304 45.82 -30.63 35.17
CA SER A 304 45.00 -31.63 34.47
C SER A 304 44.25 -32.71 35.29
N THR A 305 42.95 -32.52 35.49
CA THR A 305 42.01 -33.65 35.59
C THR A 305 40.61 -33.29 35.07
N SER A 306 39.90 -34.30 34.57
CA SER A 306 38.53 -34.20 34.04
C SER A 306 37.48 -34.24 35.16
N GLY A 307 36.28 -33.70 34.92
CA GLY A 307 35.17 -33.79 35.87
C GLY A 307 33.92 -33.01 35.48
N TYR A 308 33.09 -33.56 34.58
CA TYR A 308 31.69 -33.14 34.45
C TYR A 308 30.98 -33.26 35.81
N ASN A 309 30.40 -32.16 36.31
CA ASN A 309 29.54 -32.17 37.49
C ASN A 309 28.40 -31.15 37.34
N THR A 310 27.30 -31.58 36.74
CA THR A 310 26.05 -30.82 36.64
C THR A 310 25.38 -30.75 38.03
N PRO A 311 25.16 -29.55 38.63
CA PRO A 311 24.53 -29.46 39.95
C PRO A 311 23.02 -29.66 39.86
N ASN A 312 22.54 -30.90 40.02
CA ASN A 312 21.11 -31.18 40.16
C ASN A 312 20.81 -31.76 41.56
N ARG A 313 20.29 -30.92 42.49
CA ARG A 313 19.92 -31.40 43.84
C ARG A 313 18.88 -30.58 44.61
N SER A 314 17.67 -30.43 44.06
CA SER A 314 16.42 -30.32 44.85
C SER A 314 15.22 -30.39 43.87
N SER A 315 14.28 -31.33 43.95
CA SER A 315 13.75 -31.97 45.17
C SER A 315 13.22 -33.39 44.91
N GLN A 316 13.51 -34.35 45.80
CA GLN A 316 12.59 -35.44 46.20
C GLN A 316 13.20 -36.33 47.29
N MET A 317 12.67 -36.23 48.52
CA MET A 317 12.64 -37.26 49.58
C MET A 317 11.52 -36.88 50.57
N SER A 318 10.73 -37.78 51.17
CA SER A 318 10.42 -39.19 50.90
C SER A 318 9.17 -39.59 51.72
N ALA A 319 8.29 -40.42 51.17
CA ALA A 319 7.34 -41.25 51.92
C ALA A 319 7.07 -42.56 51.12
N PRO A 320 6.83 -43.72 51.76
CA PRO A 320 7.01 -45.01 51.08
C PRO A 320 5.71 -45.69 50.59
N PRO A 321 5.75 -46.40 49.46
CA PRO A 321 4.77 -47.45 49.16
C PRO A 321 5.15 -48.77 49.83
N SER A 322 4.16 -49.41 50.46
CA SER A 322 4.24 -50.77 51.05
C SER A 322 2.90 -51.49 50.81
N SER A 323 2.81 -52.78 50.48
CA SER A 323 3.82 -53.76 50.04
C SER A 323 3.13 -54.94 49.33
N ILE A 324 3.80 -55.53 48.34
CA ILE A 324 3.58 -56.88 47.80
C ILE A 324 4.99 -57.50 47.69
N THR A 325 5.38 -58.60 48.34
CA THR A 325 4.65 -59.87 48.57
C THR A 325 4.92 -60.49 49.96
N SER A 326 3.95 -61.30 50.43
CA SER A 326 3.96 -62.25 51.57
C SER A 326 5.31 -62.83 52.08
N ILE A 327 5.43 -62.97 53.41
CA ILE A 327 6.14 -64.08 54.07
C ILE A 327 5.43 -64.50 55.39
N GLN A 328 5.08 -65.79 55.44
CA GLN A 328 4.90 -66.69 56.61
C GLN A 328 4.43 -66.15 57.98
N THR A 329 3.18 -66.47 58.32
CA THR A 329 2.84 -66.97 59.68
C THR A 329 3.23 -68.45 59.80
N THR A 330 3.55 -68.90 61.02
CA THR A 330 3.99 -70.29 61.30
C THR A 330 2.86 -71.16 61.86
N SER A 331 2.14 -71.89 61.00
CA SER A 331 1.47 -73.15 61.41
C SER A 331 1.15 -74.10 60.26
N SER A 332 1.60 -75.34 60.41
CA SER A 332 1.11 -76.60 59.79
C SER A 332 0.77 -76.63 58.28
N THR A 333 1.61 -77.32 57.50
CA THR A 333 1.19 -78.01 56.28
C THR A 333 1.00 -79.51 56.52
N GLY A 334 0.03 -80.12 55.83
CA GLY A 334 -0.21 -81.56 55.80
C GLY A 334 -1.14 -82.09 56.91
N ARG A 335 -1.99 -83.09 56.65
CA ARG A 335 -2.28 -83.83 55.40
C ARG A 335 -3.74 -84.30 55.38
N PHE A 336 -4.24 -84.64 54.20
CA PHE A 336 -5.42 -85.49 54.07
C PHE A 336 -5.03 -86.94 54.43
N ASP A 337 -5.74 -87.53 55.40
CA ASP A 337 -6.00 -88.97 55.46
C ASP A 337 -7.41 -89.17 56.04
N GLY A 338 -8.02 -90.33 55.76
CA GLY A 338 -9.42 -90.61 56.03
C GLY A 338 -9.69 -91.34 57.36
N ALA A 339 -11.00 -91.48 57.64
CA ALA A 339 -11.59 -92.25 58.75
C ALA A 339 -11.24 -91.80 60.18
N HIS A 340 -12.22 -91.17 60.85
CA HIS A 340 -12.89 -91.65 62.08
C HIS A 340 -13.88 -90.56 62.51
N PHE A 341 -15.14 -90.59 62.07
CA PHE A 341 -16.27 -91.26 62.74
C PHE A 341 -16.45 -90.91 64.24
N PHE A 342 -17.61 -90.28 64.53
CA PHE A 342 -18.27 -90.02 65.83
C PHE A 342 -17.94 -88.75 66.64
N ALA A 343 -19.04 -88.04 66.96
CA ALA A 343 -19.27 -87.05 68.03
C ALA A 343 -18.49 -85.71 67.99
N GLY A 344 -19.10 -84.57 68.33
CA GLY A 344 -20.49 -84.33 68.75
C GLY A 344 -20.89 -82.85 68.58
N HIS A 345 -22.19 -82.57 68.54
CA HIS A 345 -22.71 -81.20 68.39
C HIS A 345 -22.76 -80.47 69.74
N SER A 346 -22.65 -79.13 69.74
CA SER A 346 -22.60 -78.29 70.95
C SER A 346 -23.89 -78.27 71.77
N ASP A 347 -25.03 -78.61 71.16
CA ASP A 347 -26.36 -78.28 71.69
C ASP A 347 -27.06 -79.48 72.38
N ALA A 348 -26.29 -80.49 72.78
CA ALA A 348 -26.80 -81.71 73.40
C ALA A 348 -27.12 -81.52 74.90
N VAL A 349 -28.39 -81.28 75.21
CA VAL A 349 -28.90 -81.15 76.60
C VAL A 349 -28.74 -82.45 77.39
N VAL A 350 -28.13 -82.37 78.58
CA VAL A 350 -28.02 -83.48 79.56
C VAL A 350 -28.41 -82.97 80.98
N PRO A 351 -29.10 -83.75 81.84
CA PRO A 351 -29.73 -83.22 83.06
C PRO A 351 -28.81 -82.92 84.27
N GLN A 352 -29.36 -82.18 85.25
CA GLN A 352 -28.70 -81.81 86.53
C GLN A 352 -28.58 -82.96 87.56
N VAL A 353 -27.86 -82.69 88.68
CA VAL A 353 -28.13 -83.03 90.11
C VAL A 353 -26.84 -83.52 90.85
N PRO A 354 -26.49 -83.08 92.09
CA PRO A 354 -26.75 -81.81 92.80
C PRO A 354 -25.56 -81.22 93.63
N LYS A 355 -25.72 -79.96 94.08
CA LYS A 355 -25.17 -79.28 95.30
C LYS A 355 -23.97 -79.85 96.10
N LEU A 356 -23.04 -78.95 96.46
CA LEU A 356 -22.64 -78.64 97.86
C LEU A 356 -22.24 -77.13 97.94
N PRO A 357 -22.05 -76.49 99.11
CA PRO A 357 -21.99 -75.02 99.22
C PRO A 357 -20.61 -74.41 98.90
N LEU A 358 -20.61 -73.18 98.38
CA LEU A 358 -19.40 -72.38 98.18
C LEU A 358 -18.83 -71.87 99.51
N SER A 359 -17.50 -71.79 99.60
CA SER A 359 -16.83 -71.02 100.64
C SER A 359 -16.90 -69.51 100.31
N PRO A 360 -16.92 -68.59 101.31
CA PRO A 360 -16.81 -67.16 101.04
C PRO A 360 -15.52 -66.78 100.27
N THR A 361 -14.45 -67.58 100.37
CA THR A 361 -13.25 -67.43 99.55
C THR A 361 -13.53 -67.53 98.05
N ASP A 362 -14.44 -68.41 97.67
CA ASP A 362 -14.74 -68.73 96.28
C ASP A 362 -15.61 -67.64 95.67
N VAL A 363 -16.47 -67.03 96.49
CA VAL A 363 -17.26 -65.84 96.12
C VAL A 363 -16.33 -64.67 95.83
N SER A 364 -15.40 -64.32 96.73
CA SER A 364 -14.44 -63.23 96.47
C SER A 364 -13.50 -63.52 95.29
N ALA A 365 -13.09 -64.78 95.09
CA ALA A 365 -12.33 -65.18 93.90
C ALA A 365 -13.16 -65.11 92.60
N LEU A 366 -14.49 -65.24 92.67
CA LEU A 366 -15.39 -65.02 91.53
C LEU A 366 -15.68 -63.54 91.31
N GLU A 367 -15.79 -62.73 92.36
CA GLU A 367 -15.90 -61.26 92.29
C GLU A 367 -14.64 -60.64 91.66
N GLU A 368 -13.44 -61.10 92.05
CA GLU A 368 -12.18 -60.67 91.45
C GLU A 368 -12.07 -61.10 89.98
N LYS A 369 -12.47 -62.34 89.63
CA LYS A 369 -12.53 -62.80 88.24
C LYS A 369 -13.57 -62.04 87.41
N LEU A 370 -14.72 -61.70 87.99
CA LEU A 370 -15.75 -60.87 87.34
C LEU A 370 -15.19 -59.47 87.09
N LYS A 371 -14.53 -58.87 88.08
CA LYS A 371 -13.87 -57.55 87.94
C LYS A 371 -12.73 -57.57 86.92
N ALA A 372 -11.93 -58.64 86.87
CA ALA A 372 -10.92 -58.83 85.84
C ALA A 372 -11.55 -58.97 84.45
N ALA A 373 -12.69 -59.67 84.34
CA ALA A 373 -13.43 -59.82 83.09
C ALA A 373 -14.11 -58.51 82.63
N THR A 374 -14.67 -57.71 83.54
CA THR A 374 -15.21 -56.38 83.20
C THR A 374 -14.11 -55.44 82.76
N ASN A 375 -12.98 -55.39 83.49
CA ASN A 375 -11.83 -54.57 83.09
C ASN A 375 -11.25 -55.01 81.73
N ALA A 376 -11.23 -56.32 81.44
CA ALA A 376 -10.79 -56.86 80.15
C ALA A 376 -11.79 -56.54 79.02
N LEU A 377 -13.09 -56.57 79.30
CA LEU A 377 -14.15 -56.16 78.36
C LEU A 377 -14.07 -54.66 78.06
N GLU A 378 -13.92 -53.82 79.10
CA GLU A 378 -13.71 -52.38 78.96
C GLU A 378 -12.46 -52.08 78.11
N ALA A 379 -11.32 -52.73 78.40
CA ALA A 379 -10.11 -52.62 77.60
C ALA A 379 -10.29 -53.10 76.15
N ALA A 380 -11.08 -54.15 75.91
CA ALA A 380 -11.43 -54.59 74.56
C ALA A 380 -12.32 -53.57 73.83
N THR A 381 -13.30 -52.96 74.51
CA THR A 381 -14.12 -51.88 73.92
C THR A 381 -13.32 -50.61 73.67
N SER A 382 -12.31 -50.28 74.49
CA SER A 382 -11.39 -49.18 74.20
C SER A 382 -10.60 -49.44 72.93
N ARG A 383 -10.00 -50.64 72.78
CA ARG A 383 -9.30 -51.06 71.56
C ARG A 383 -10.19 -51.12 70.33
N GLN A 384 -11.46 -51.53 70.48
CA GLN A 384 -12.44 -51.49 69.39
C GLN A 384 -12.77 -50.04 69.01
N ALA A 385 -12.88 -49.13 69.98
CA ALA A 385 -13.06 -47.71 69.71
C ALA A 385 -11.81 -47.07 69.07
N GLU A 386 -10.61 -47.42 69.53
CA GLU A 386 -9.32 -46.99 68.96
C GLU A 386 -9.19 -47.43 67.49
N THR A 387 -9.32 -48.72 67.21
CA THR A 387 -9.27 -49.24 65.83
C THR A 387 -10.39 -48.70 64.94
N SER A 388 -11.58 -48.40 65.47
CA SER A 388 -12.64 -47.71 64.70
C SER A 388 -12.27 -46.26 64.34
N ARG A 389 -11.51 -45.55 65.20
CA ARG A 389 -10.99 -44.21 64.88
C ARG A 389 -9.85 -44.28 63.87
N GLU A 390 -8.96 -45.26 64.00
CA GLU A 390 -7.87 -45.50 63.03
C GLU A 390 -8.43 -45.78 61.64
N LEU A 391 -9.43 -46.67 61.54
CA LEU A 391 -10.13 -46.94 60.27
C LEU A 391 -10.82 -45.70 59.70
N ALA A 392 -11.44 -44.86 60.54
CA ALA A 392 -12.06 -43.61 60.09
C ALA A 392 -11.02 -42.57 59.62
N MET A 393 -9.85 -42.50 60.26
CA MET A 393 -8.75 -41.64 59.81
C MET A 393 -8.19 -42.12 58.46
N SER A 394 -7.91 -43.41 58.30
CA SER A 394 -7.42 -43.94 57.02
C SER A 394 -8.47 -43.93 55.90
N GLN A 395 -9.77 -43.91 56.22
CA GLN A 395 -10.82 -43.62 55.25
C GLN A 395 -10.77 -42.15 54.79
N LEU A 396 -10.61 -41.20 55.72
CA LEU A 396 -10.48 -39.77 55.38
C LEU A 396 -9.18 -39.48 54.61
N GLU A 397 -8.06 -40.12 54.96
CA GLU A 397 -6.80 -40.04 54.20
C GLU A 397 -6.98 -40.59 52.78
N LYS A 398 -7.70 -41.72 52.61
CA LYS A 398 -8.04 -42.28 51.30
C LYS A 398 -8.93 -41.33 50.49
N GLU A 399 -10.01 -40.80 51.08
CA GLU A 399 -10.90 -39.84 50.42
C GLU A 399 -10.13 -38.57 50.01
N GLN A 400 -9.22 -38.07 50.86
CA GLN A 400 -8.36 -36.94 50.51
C GLN A 400 -7.46 -37.26 49.31
N ILE A 401 -6.81 -38.43 49.29
CA ILE A 401 -5.96 -38.86 48.17
C ILE A 401 -6.77 -39.08 46.88
N GLU A 402 -7.99 -39.62 46.97
CA GLU A 402 -8.88 -39.78 45.82
C GLU A 402 -9.35 -38.42 45.27
N THR A 403 -9.62 -37.43 46.13
CA THR A 403 -9.94 -36.07 45.67
C THR A 403 -8.73 -35.35 45.05
N SER A 404 -7.52 -35.49 45.59
CA SER A 404 -6.32 -34.89 44.97
C SER A 404 -5.99 -35.56 43.63
N LEU A 405 -6.06 -36.90 43.55
CA LEU A 405 -5.84 -37.63 42.30
C LEU A 405 -6.90 -37.25 41.24
N GLY A 406 -8.15 -37.02 41.63
CA GLY A 406 -9.18 -36.50 40.73
C GLY A 406 -8.87 -35.10 40.18
N MET A 407 -8.33 -34.21 41.01
CA MET A 407 -7.90 -32.86 40.58
C MET A 407 -6.65 -32.92 39.69
N ASP A 408 -5.68 -33.77 40.01
CA ASP A 408 -4.45 -33.95 39.22
C ASP A 408 -4.76 -34.58 37.84
N LEU A 409 -5.69 -35.54 37.78
CA LEU A 409 -6.20 -36.09 36.52
C LEU A 409 -6.94 -35.04 35.70
N GLN A 410 -7.82 -34.23 36.31
CA GLN A 410 -8.50 -33.16 35.59
C GLN A 410 -7.51 -32.13 35.04
N ALA A 411 -6.45 -31.78 35.78
CA ALA A 411 -5.39 -30.90 35.30
C ALA A 411 -4.58 -31.53 34.13
N ALA A 412 -4.40 -32.85 34.14
CA ALA A 412 -3.80 -33.58 33.01
C ALA A 412 -4.73 -33.58 31.78
N GLU A 413 -6.03 -33.77 31.95
CA GLU A 413 -7.02 -33.69 30.87
C GLU A 413 -7.12 -32.27 30.29
N ASP A 414 -7.15 -31.23 31.12
CA ASP A 414 -7.16 -29.82 30.69
C ASP A 414 -5.89 -29.43 29.91
N THR A 415 -4.72 -29.98 30.28
CA THR A 415 -3.45 -29.73 29.56
C THR A 415 -3.30 -30.54 28.29
N ILE A 416 -3.78 -31.79 28.24
CA ILE A 416 -3.90 -32.56 26.99
C ILE A 416 -4.81 -31.82 26.00
N ALA A 417 -6.00 -31.40 26.44
CA ALA A 417 -6.93 -30.65 25.61
C ALA A 417 -6.39 -29.26 25.18
N ALA A 418 -5.44 -28.68 25.92
CA ALA A 418 -4.71 -27.49 25.49
C ALA A 418 -3.72 -27.79 24.36
N LEU A 419 -2.91 -28.85 24.50
CA LEU A 419 -1.97 -29.30 23.49
C LEU A 419 -2.67 -29.75 22.19
N GLU A 420 -3.81 -30.44 22.27
CA GLU A 420 -4.63 -30.79 21.10
C GLU A 420 -5.09 -29.52 20.34
N ARG A 421 -5.52 -28.48 21.08
CA ARG A 421 -5.89 -27.17 20.51
C ARG A 421 -4.70 -26.36 19.98
N GLU A 422 -3.46 -26.75 20.30
CA GLU A 422 -2.25 -26.15 19.75
C GLU A 422 -1.78 -26.92 18.51
N ILE A 423 -1.88 -28.25 18.51
CA ILE A 423 -1.65 -29.09 17.34
C ILE A 423 -2.58 -28.68 16.20
N SER A 424 -3.89 -28.52 16.43
CA SER A 424 -4.80 -28.07 15.37
C SER A 424 -4.46 -26.68 14.80
N LYS A 425 -3.93 -25.75 15.62
CA LYS A 425 -3.45 -24.45 15.12
C LYS A 425 -2.17 -24.59 14.29
N VAL A 426 -1.29 -25.54 14.63
CA VAL A 426 -0.09 -25.83 13.83
C VAL A 426 -0.50 -26.45 12.51
N GLU A 427 -1.46 -27.38 12.49
CA GLU A 427 -2.04 -27.94 11.27
C GLU A 427 -2.70 -26.85 10.38
N ASP A 428 -3.47 -25.92 10.97
CA ASP A 428 -4.04 -24.76 10.27
C ASP A 428 -2.94 -23.83 9.66
N MET A 429 -1.83 -23.64 10.37
CA MET A 429 -0.70 -22.82 9.92
C MET A 429 0.16 -23.52 8.86
N GLU A 430 0.34 -24.84 8.95
CA GLU A 430 1.03 -25.65 7.94
C GLU A 430 0.21 -25.70 6.64
N ALA A 431 -1.12 -25.78 6.73
CA ALA A 431 -2.01 -25.65 5.58
C ALA A 431 -1.89 -24.27 4.89
N GLN A 432 -1.87 -23.17 5.67
CA GLN A 432 -1.65 -21.82 5.13
C GLN A 432 -0.26 -21.65 4.50
N LEU A 433 0.79 -22.26 5.05
CA LEU A 433 2.12 -22.24 4.46
C LEU A 433 2.14 -22.99 3.12
N HIS A 434 1.53 -24.17 3.03
CA HIS A 434 1.42 -24.90 1.76
C HIS A 434 0.55 -24.19 0.71
N GLU A 435 -0.50 -23.48 1.12
CA GLU A 435 -1.30 -22.64 0.20
C GLU A 435 -0.45 -21.49 -0.38
N LEU A 436 0.31 -20.78 0.47
CA LEU A 436 1.23 -19.73 0.03
C LEU A 436 2.43 -20.26 -0.80
N GLU A 437 2.89 -21.48 -0.55
CA GLU A 437 3.88 -22.16 -1.38
C GLU A 437 3.31 -22.51 -2.76
N ALA A 438 2.07 -23.03 -2.83
CA ALA A 438 1.40 -23.35 -4.08
C ALA A 438 1.08 -22.09 -4.91
N GLU A 439 0.62 -21.00 -4.28
CA GLU A 439 0.48 -19.70 -4.94
C GLU A 439 1.82 -19.24 -5.52
N LYS A 440 2.89 -19.27 -4.73
CA LYS A 440 4.25 -18.89 -5.15
C LYS A 440 4.76 -19.74 -6.31
N GLU A 441 4.46 -21.04 -6.36
CA GLU A 441 4.78 -21.89 -7.51
C GLU A 441 3.96 -21.49 -8.75
N GLY A 442 2.68 -21.14 -8.58
CA GLY A 442 1.84 -20.56 -9.63
C GLY A 442 2.44 -19.26 -10.21
N TRP A 443 2.74 -18.27 -9.35
CA TRP A 443 3.40 -17.02 -9.74
C TRP A 443 4.75 -17.25 -10.44
N MET A 444 5.51 -18.28 -10.06
CA MET A 444 6.75 -18.64 -10.75
C MET A 444 6.50 -19.23 -12.14
N GLN A 445 5.47 -20.07 -12.30
CA GLN A 445 5.07 -20.65 -13.60
C GLN A 445 4.54 -19.56 -14.54
N GLU A 446 3.61 -18.70 -14.07
CA GLU A 446 3.11 -17.55 -14.83
C GLU A 446 4.24 -16.62 -15.27
N ARG A 447 5.21 -16.34 -14.39
CA ARG A 447 6.36 -15.49 -14.73
C ARG A 447 7.26 -16.13 -15.81
N VAL A 448 7.40 -17.45 -15.84
CA VAL A 448 8.12 -18.16 -16.92
C VAL A 448 7.30 -18.10 -18.21
N GLU A 449 6.00 -18.36 -18.17
CA GLU A 449 5.12 -18.35 -19.34
C GLU A 449 5.00 -16.94 -19.97
N LEU A 450 4.92 -15.89 -19.16
CA LEU A 450 4.98 -14.49 -19.61
C LEU A 450 6.33 -14.12 -20.24
N GLU A 451 7.41 -14.75 -19.79
CA GLU A 451 8.75 -14.54 -20.33
C GLU A 451 8.98 -15.33 -21.63
N GLU A 452 8.35 -16.49 -21.79
CA GLU A 452 8.27 -17.19 -23.07
C GLU A 452 7.40 -16.42 -24.07
N ARG A 453 6.23 -15.91 -23.67
CA ARG A 453 5.42 -15.00 -24.52
C ARG A 453 6.16 -13.73 -24.90
N ARG A 454 6.98 -13.15 -24.01
CA ARG A 454 7.88 -12.03 -24.37
C ARG A 454 8.83 -12.45 -25.49
N ARG A 455 9.49 -13.60 -25.39
CA ARG A 455 10.37 -14.13 -26.46
C ARG A 455 9.62 -14.39 -27.77
N GLU A 456 8.38 -14.88 -27.71
CA GLU A 456 7.56 -15.04 -28.91
C GLU A 456 7.27 -13.69 -29.59
N VAL A 457 6.81 -12.68 -28.84
CA VAL A 457 6.63 -11.29 -29.34
C VAL A 457 7.92 -10.76 -29.94
N ASP A 458 9.04 -10.88 -29.23
CA ASP A 458 10.40 -10.56 -29.67
C ASP A 458 10.76 -11.19 -31.04
N THR A 459 10.33 -12.42 -31.31
CA THR A 459 10.56 -13.09 -32.61
C THR A 459 9.57 -12.66 -33.70
N LEU A 460 8.37 -12.23 -33.32
CA LEU A 460 7.37 -11.69 -34.24
C LEU A 460 7.71 -10.25 -34.64
N GLU A 461 8.18 -9.40 -33.73
CA GLU A 461 8.64 -8.04 -34.00
C GLU A 461 9.81 -8.05 -35.00
N ARG A 462 10.88 -8.83 -34.75
CA ARG A 462 12.00 -9.01 -35.70
C ARG A 462 11.57 -9.60 -37.05
N ARG A 463 10.48 -10.38 -37.09
CA ARG A 463 9.91 -10.91 -38.33
C ARG A 463 9.08 -9.88 -39.08
N LEU A 464 8.41 -8.97 -38.38
CA LEU A 464 7.71 -7.83 -38.98
C LEU A 464 8.72 -6.83 -39.55
N GLU A 465 9.77 -6.47 -38.80
CA GLU A 465 10.89 -5.63 -39.25
C GLU A 465 11.45 -6.10 -40.61
N VAL A 466 11.84 -7.39 -40.72
CA VAL A 466 12.34 -7.99 -41.98
C VAL A 466 11.29 -8.05 -43.11
N LEU A 467 9.99 -8.02 -42.79
CA LEU A 467 8.93 -7.92 -43.81
C LEU A 467 8.68 -6.47 -44.23
N GLU A 468 8.81 -5.52 -43.31
CA GLU A 468 8.68 -4.08 -43.56
C GLU A 468 9.86 -3.55 -44.38
N GLU A 469 11.10 -3.93 -44.05
CA GLU A 469 12.30 -3.67 -44.87
C GLU A 469 12.08 -4.10 -46.32
N ARG A 470 11.69 -5.37 -46.54
CA ARG A 470 11.38 -5.91 -47.87
C ARG A 470 10.22 -5.19 -48.55
N SER A 471 9.21 -4.77 -47.79
CA SER A 471 8.12 -3.97 -48.34
C SER A 471 8.64 -2.62 -48.85
N GLY A 472 9.54 -1.99 -48.08
CA GLY A 472 10.29 -0.79 -48.42
C GLY A 472 11.09 -0.95 -49.70
N GLU A 473 11.94 -1.97 -49.79
CA GLU A 473 12.69 -2.33 -51.00
C GLU A 473 11.77 -2.44 -52.23
N THR A 474 10.64 -3.16 -52.14
CA THR A 474 9.71 -3.26 -53.28
C THR A 474 9.06 -1.92 -53.62
N ASN A 475 8.84 -1.04 -52.64
CA ASN A 475 8.26 0.28 -52.85
C ASN A 475 9.27 1.27 -53.45
N GLU A 476 10.54 1.19 -53.07
CA GLU A 476 11.63 1.92 -53.73
C GLU A 476 11.78 1.50 -55.19
N ILE A 477 11.77 0.20 -55.47
CA ILE A 477 11.81 -0.35 -56.84
C ILE A 477 10.60 0.14 -57.67
N LYS A 478 9.38 0.10 -57.10
CA LYS A 478 8.17 0.68 -57.75
C LYS A 478 8.35 2.18 -58.03
N ASN A 479 8.90 2.94 -57.08
CA ASN A 479 9.11 4.38 -57.21
C ASN A 479 10.19 4.74 -58.24
N LEU A 480 11.24 3.92 -58.40
CA LEU A 480 12.22 4.06 -59.48
C LEU A 480 11.58 3.79 -60.84
N LEU A 481 10.84 2.67 -60.98
CA LEU A 481 10.09 2.32 -62.19
C LEU A 481 8.95 3.32 -62.52
N ALA A 482 8.46 4.09 -61.54
CA ALA A 482 7.51 5.17 -61.77
C ALA A 482 8.20 6.42 -62.35
N ARG A 483 9.37 6.79 -61.78
CA ARG A 483 10.18 7.93 -62.27
C ARG A 483 10.68 7.69 -63.70
N GLU A 484 11.13 6.48 -64.02
CA GLU A 484 11.56 6.10 -65.38
C GLU A 484 10.42 6.20 -66.41
N ARG A 485 9.20 5.79 -66.03
CA ARG A 485 8.00 5.97 -66.87
C ARG A 485 7.63 7.42 -67.06
N GLU A 486 7.68 8.25 -66.02
CA GLU A 486 7.34 9.67 -66.15
C GLU A 486 8.40 10.42 -66.99
N GLN A 487 9.69 10.10 -66.84
CA GLN A 487 10.75 10.59 -67.74
C GLN A 487 10.50 10.18 -69.20
N SER A 488 10.11 8.93 -69.43
CA SER A 488 9.75 8.43 -70.77
C SER A 488 8.52 9.14 -71.34
N LYS A 489 7.54 9.47 -70.50
CA LYS A 489 6.31 10.21 -70.86
C LYS A 489 6.61 11.68 -71.19
N VAL A 490 7.41 12.37 -70.38
CA VAL A 490 7.82 13.76 -70.67
C VAL A 490 8.59 13.85 -71.99
N LEU A 491 9.47 12.88 -72.29
CA LEU A 491 10.17 12.81 -73.58
C LEU A 491 9.24 12.55 -74.77
N LEU A 492 8.10 11.87 -74.56
CA LEU A 492 7.05 11.72 -75.58
C LEU A 492 6.27 13.03 -75.75
N GLU A 493 5.85 13.68 -74.66
CA GLU A 493 5.14 14.97 -74.68
C GLU A 493 5.98 16.07 -75.36
N GLU A 494 7.29 16.11 -75.12
CA GLU A 494 8.22 17.02 -75.83
C GLU A 494 8.27 16.77 -77.34
N LYS A 495 8.16 15.51 -77.77
CA LYS A 495 8.18 15.09 -79.18
C LYS A 495 6.82 15.29 -79.85
N GLU A 496 5.72 15.12 -79.12
CA GLU A 496 4.39 15.47 -79.61
C GLU A 496 4.26 16.98 -79.82
N ARG A 497 4.77 17.81 -78.91
CA ARG A 497 4.87 19.27 -79.09
C ARG A 497 5.70 19.66 -80.33
N GLU A 498 6.85 19.03 -80.57
CA GLU A 498 7.63 19.26 -81.80
C GLU A 498 6.83 18.91 -83.07
N ILE A 499 6.03 17.85 -83.03
CA ILE A 499 5.14 17.47 -84.13
C ILE A 499 3.99 18.47 -84.29
N GLU A 500 3.45 19.03 -83.21
CA GLU A 500 2.41 20.07 -83.25
C GLU A 500 2.94 21.40 -83.78
N GLU A 501 4.14 21.83 -83.39
CA GLU A 501 4.81 23.02 -83.95
C GLU A 501 5.05 22.87 -85.46
N MET A 502 5.49 21.69 -85.91
CA MET A 502 5.63 21.37 -87.34
C MET A 502 4.29 21.34 -88.09
N LYS A 503 3.22 20.82 -87.49
CA LYS A 503 1.85 20.87 -88.07
C LYS A 503 1.34 22.30 -88.17
N LEU A 504 1.53 23.12 -87.15
CA LEU A 504 1.05 24.51 -87.11
C LEU A 504 1.77 25.36 -88.19
N MET A 505 3.06 25.13 -88.40
CA MET A 505 3.81 25.74 -89.51
C MET A 505 3.27 25.31 -90.89
N TRP A 506 3.03 24.00 -91.10
CA TRP A 506 2.44 23.48 -92.33
C TRP A 506 1.02 24.03 -92.59
N ASP A 507 0.23 24.16 -91.54
CA ASP A 507 -1.13 24.73 -91.60
C ASP A 507 -1.08 26.24 -91.91
N ALA A 508 -0.10 26.98 -91.39
CA ALA A 508 0.12 28.38 -91.76
C ALA A 508 0.53 28.56 -93.23
N ASP A 509 1.39 27.69 -93.77
CA ASP A 509 1.74 27.67 -95.20
C ASP A 509 0.53 27.34 -96.09
N ARG A 510 -0.28 26.35 -95.67
CA ARG A 510 -1.56 26.01 -96.33
C ARG A 510 -2.52 27.19 -96.31
N ASP A 511 -2.67 27.87 -95.18
CA ASP A 511 -3.64 28.94 -95.01
C ASP A 511 -3.19 30.22 -95.75
N ALA A 512 -1.88 30.45 -95.89
CA ALA A 512 -1.31 31.45 -96.80
C ALA A 512 -1.64 31.14 -98.28
N TRP A 513 -1.52 29.88 -98.70
CA TRP A 513 -1.93 29.44 -100.04
C TRP A 513 -3.46 29.54 -100.25
N LEU A 514 -4.26 29.30 -99.21
CA LEU A 514 -5.71 29.50 -99.27
C LEU A 514 -6.09 30.98 -99.34
N LEU A 515 -5.32 31.89 -98.72
CA LEU A 515 -5.46 33.35 -98.89
C LEU A 515 -5.10 33.81 -100.31
N GLU A 516 -4.00 33.30 -100.88
CA GLU A 516 -3.64 33.55 -102.29
C GLU A 516 -4.73 33.06 -103.25
N LYS A 517 -5.33 31.89 -102.96
CA LYS A 517 -6.46 31.34 -103.71
C LYS A 517 -7.75 32.15 -103.52
N GLY A 518 -8.05 32.63 -102.31
CA GLY A 518 -9.24 33.42 -101.99
C GLY A 518 -9.27 34.75 -102.74
N ALA A 519 -8.12 35.41 -102.85
CA ALA A 519 -7.94 36.65 -103.63
C ALA A 519 -8.24 36.51 -105.14
N LEU A 520 -8.41 35.28 -105.65
CA LEU A 520 -8.82 34.97 -107.02
C LEU A 520 -10.32 34.62 -107.16
N GLN A 521 -11.09 34.60 -106.07
CA GLN A 521 -12.47 34.04 -106.06
C GLN A 521 -13.57 35.01 -105.58
N ASP A 522 -13.23 36.14 -104.96
CA ASP A 522 -14.20 37.12 -104.39
C ASP A 522 -15.22 37.71 -105.39
N ASP A 523 -15.01 37.61 -106.70
CA ASP A 523 -15.83 38.26 -107.74
C ASP A 523 -17.14 37.50 -108.08
N ALA A 524 -17.45 36.38 -107.39
CA ALA A 524 -18.49 35.41 -107.80
C ALA A 524 -19.74 35.27 -106.89
N GLU A 525 -19.63 35.50 -105.58
CA GLU A 525 -20.43 34.70 -104.63
C GLU A 525 -21.78 35.31 -104.16
N SER A 526 -22.10 36.57 -104.52
CA SER A 526 -23.33 37.25 -104.04
C SER A 526 -24.67 36.65 -104.53
N LYS A 527 -24.63 35.68 -105.46
CA LYS A 527 -25.82 34.92 -105.92
C LYS A 527 -25.74 33.42 -105.64
N THR A 528 -24.58 32.86 -105.31
CA THR A 528 -24.46 31.46 -104.91
C THR A 528 -25.01 31.28 -103.49
N GLN A 529 -24.76 32.25 -102.60
CA GLN A 529 -25.12 32.22 -101.17
C GLN A 529 -26.56 31.78 -100.86
N LEU A 530 -27.58 32.20 -101.62
CA LEU A 530 -28.97 31.80 -101.34
C LEU A 530 -29.26 30.34 -101.73
N THR A 531 -28.63 29.85 -102.79
CA THR A 531 -28.68 28.43 -103.17
C THR A 531 -27.79 27.58 -102.28
N GLU A 532 -26.62 28.08 -101.89
CA GLU A 532 -25.67 27.44 -100.97
C GLU A 532 -26.25 27.28 -99.58
N CYS A 533 -26.94 28.27 -99.02
CA CYS A 533 -27.69 28.09 -97.77
C CYS A 533 -28.69 26.92 -97.85
N SER A 534 -29.22 26.59 -99.04
CA SER A 534 -30.07 25.42 -99.24
C SER A 534 -29.29 24.13 -99.59
N GLY A 535 -28.05 24.24 -100.06
CA GLY A 535 -27.12 23.14 -100.27
C GLY A 535 -26.52 22.71 -98.93
N ALA A 536 -25.82 23.63 -98.25
CA ALA A 536 -25.28 23.49 -96.91
C ALA A 536 -26.30 23.00 -95.87
N LEU A 537 -27.59 23.38 -95.92
CA LEU A 537 -28.60 22.78 -95.03
C LEU A 537 -28.89 21.31 -95.32
N ARG A 538 -28.73 20.85 -96.57
CA ARG A 538 -28.81 19.42 -96.95
C ARG A 538 -27.49 18.69 -96.73
N ASP A 539 -26.35 19.34 -96.95
CA ASP A 539 -25.02 18.78 -96.70
C ASP A 539 -24.69 18.67 -95.21
N LEU A 540 -25.20 19.59 -94.38
CA LEU A 540 -25.20 19.46 -92.92
C LEU A 540 -26.13 18.32 -92.47
N MET A 541 -27.27 18.14 -93.12
CA MET A 541 -28.13 16.97 -92.84
C MET A 541 -27.51 15.63 -93.30
N SER A 542 -26.66 15.61 -94.34
CA SER A 542 -25.98 14.38 -94.77
C SER A 542 -24.71 14.08 -93.93
N THR A 543 -23.88 15.09 -93.65
CA THR A 543 -22.64 14.93 -92.85
C THR A 543 -22.89 14.63 -91.38
N TYR A 544 -24.04 15.05 -90.82
CA TYR A 544 -24.47 14.71 -89.45
C TYR A 544 -25.59 13.65 -89.41
N GLU A 545 -25.81 12.92 -90.52
CA GLU A 545 -26.78 11.81 -90.67
C GLU A 545 -28.18 12.09 -90.09
N ILE A 546 -28.72 13.29 -90.33
CA ILE A 546 -29.96 13.78 -89.71
C ILE A 546 -31.19 13.18 -90.42
N PRO A 547 -32.00 12.33 -89.76
CA PRO A 547 -33.13 11.67 -90.40
C PRO A 547 -34.28 12.66 -90.72
N LEU A 548 -34.67 12.71 -91.99
CA LEU A 548 -35.81 13.50 -92.47
C LEU A 548 -37.10 13.07 -91.75
N SER A 549 -37.68 13.99 -90.98
CA SER A 549 -38.89 13.73 -90.19
C SER A 549 -40.20 14.05 -90.93
N SER A 550 -40.11 14.56 -92.17
CA SER A 550 -41.21 14.68 -93.13
C SER A 550 -40.71 14.41 -94.55
N ARG A 551 -41.64 14.07 -95.45
CA ARG A 551 -41.40 13.91 -96.90
C ARG A 551 -41.35 15.25 -97.65
N ASP A 552 -41.65 16.36 -96.99
CA ASP A 552 -41.65 17.71 -97.57
C ASP A 552 -40.25 18.32 -97.64
N GLY A 553 -39.61 18.24 -98.82
CA GLY A 553 -38.30 18.87 -99.11
C GLY A 553 -38.29 20.40 -99.17
N SER A 554 -39.17 21.08 -98.45
CA SER A 554 -39.21 22.54 -98.34
C SER A 554 -38.19 23.05 -97.30
N HIS A 555 -37.78 24.32 -97.41
CA HIS A 555 -36.90 24.95 -96.42
C HIS A 555 -37.43 24.83 -94.98
N LEU A 556 -38.76 24.90 -94.80
CA LEU A 556 -39.40 24.73 -93.50
C LEU A 556 -39.33 23.28 -92.99
N GLY A 557 -39.48 22.28 -93.87
CA GLY A 557 -39.38 20.86 -93.52
C GLY A 557 -37.97 20.43 -93.12
N LEU A 558 -36.95 20.99 -93.78
CA LEU A 558 -35.54 20.81 -93.40
C LEU A 558 -35.28 21.45 -92.02
N VAL A 559 -35.67 22.71 -91.81
CA VAL A 559 -35.50 23.42 -90.52
C VAL A 559 -36.24 22.73 -89.38
N LEU A 560 -37.42 22.15 -89.61
CA LEU A 560 -38.16 21.39 -88.60
C LEU A 560 -37.50 20.04 -88.29
N SER A 561 -36.91 19.35 -89.28
CA SER A 561 -36.16 18.11 -89.05
C SER A 561 -34.87 18.38 -88.26
N ILE A 562 -34.15 19.46 -88.60
CA ILE A 562 -32.97 19.92 -87.86
C ILE A 562 -33.35 20.35 -86.43
N ARG A 563 -34.46 21.09 -86.24
CA ARG A 563 -34.97 21.42 -84.90
C ARG A 563 -35.22 20.15 -84.08
N LYS A 564 -35.93 19.16 -84.63
CA LYS A 564 -36.20 17.91 -83.90
C LYS A 564 -34.90 17.20 -83.51
N HIS A 565 -33.93 17.12 -84.42
CA HIS A 565 -32.61 16.56 -84.08
C HIS A 565 -31.91 17.37 -82.99
N MET A 566 -31.96 18.71 -83.03
CA MET A 566 -31.41 19.56 -81.96
C MET A 566 -32.12 19.36 -80.62
N ASP A 567 -33.43 19.09 -80.61
CA ASP A 567 -34.19 18.78 -79.40
C ASP A 567 -33.87 17.34 -78.89
N ASP A 568 -33.73 16.36 -79.79
CA ASP A 568 -33.28 14.99 -79.46
C ASP A 568 -31.82 14.98 -78.92
N GLN A 569 -30.92 15.78 -79.49
CA GLN A 569 -29.54 15.98 -79.00
C GLN A 569 -29.51 16.74 -77.67
N ARG A 570 -30.44 17.69 -77.44
CA ARG A 570 -30.61 18.34 -76.13
C ARG A 570 -31.08 17.35 -75.08
N ILE A 571 -31.97 16.41 -75.42
CA ILE A 571 -32.37 15.32 -74.51
C ILE A 571 -31.16 14.44 -74.19
N LYS A 572 -30.37 14.04 -75.19
CA LYS A 572 -29.12 13.28 -74.98
C LYS A 572 -28.11 14.03 -74.10
N LEU A 573 -27.87 15.33 -74.36
CA LEU A 573 -26.99 16.19 -73.56
C LEU A 573 -27.47 16.37 -72.13
N ASN A 574 -28.78 16.48 -71.90
CA ASN A 574 -29.36 16.54 -70.57
C ASN A 574 -29.18 15.20 -69.84
N MET A 575 -29.36 14.07 -70.53
CA MET A 575 -29.13 12.73 -69.97
C MET A 575 -27.65 12.49 -69.63
N THR A 576 -26.70 12.86 -70.50
CA THR A 576 -25.26 12.78 -70.18
C THR A 576 -24.89 13.74 -69.05
N THR A 577 -25.49 14.93 -68.99
CA THR A 577 -25.29 15.87 -67.87
C THR A 577 -25.82 15.30 -66.55
N GLN A 578 -26.99 14.64 -66.55
CA GLN A 578 -27.54 13.98 -65.36
C GLN A 578 -26.66 12.80 -64.91
N VAL A 579 -26.27 11.91 -65.83
CA VAL A 579 -25.35 10.81 -65.55
C VAL A 579 -24.01 11.34 -65.03
N GLN A 580 -23.48 12.43 -65.58
CA GLN A 580 -22.23 13.03 -65.10
C GLN A 580 -22.39 13.73 -63.73
N GLN A 581 -23.57 14.28 -63.42
CA GLN A 581 -23.90 14.76 -62.08
C GLN A 581 -23.96 13.61 -61.07
N GLU A 582 -24.61 12.49 -61.41
CA GLU A 582 -24.64 11.28 -60.58
C GLU A 582 -23.23 10.73 -60.34
N TRP A 583 -22.41 10.58 -61.38
CA TRP A 583 -20.99 10.20 -61.25
C TRP A 583 -20.19 11.19 -60.40
N SER A 584 -20.44 12.50 -60.49
CA SER A 584 -19.79 13.50 -59.65
C SER A 584 -20.22 13.41 -58.18
N SER A 585 -21.49 13.08 -57.90
CA SER A 585 -22.00 12.86 -56.54
C SER A 585 -21.46 11.57 -55.92
N ILE A 586 -21.36 10.49 -56.71
CA ILE A 586 -20.72 9.25 -56.29
C ILE A 586 -19.23 9.49 -56.01
N ARG A 587 -18.52 10.24 -56.88
CA ARG A 587 -17.12 10.61 -56.67
C ARG A 587 -16.94 11.45 -55.41
N ALA A 588 -17.75 12.49 -55.21
CA ALA A 588 -17.65 13.34 -54.02
C ALA A 588 -17.87 12.54 -52.72
N LYS A 589 -18.84 11.62 -52.71
CA LYS A 589 -19.03 10.69 -51.57
C LYS A 589 -17.80 9.82 -51.35
N LEU A 590 -17.24 9.21 -52.39
CA LEU A 590 -16.02 8.41 -52.26
C LEU A 590 -14.81 9.23 -51.80
N GLU A 591 -14.68 10.49 -52.23
CA GLU A 591 -13.63 11.40 -51.75
C GLU A 591 -13.82 11.76 -50.27
N ASP A 592 -15.06 11.96 -49.81
CA ASP A 592 -15.36 12.24 -48.41
C ASP A 592 -15.29 10.99 -47.51
N ASP A 593 -15.69 9.81 -48.00
CA ASP A 593 -15.47 8.52 -47.33
C ASP A 593 -13.96 8.23 -47.19
N ILE A 594 -13.17 8.55 -48.22
CA ILE A 594 -11.69 8.47 -48.15
C ILE A 594 -11.15 9.46 -47.12
N ARG A 595 -11.61 10.72 -47.08
CA ARG A 595 -11.22 11.69 -46.02
C ARG A 595 -11.54 11.16 -44.63
N VAL A 596 -12.77 10.72 -44.39
CA VAL A 596 -13.20 10.18 -43.09
C VAL A 596 -12.42 8.91 -42.72
N SER A 597 -12.02 8.08 -43.69
CA SER A 597 -11.12 6.95 -43.43
C SER A 597 -9.70 7.39 -43.04
N LEU A 598 -9.17 8.42 -43.69
CA LEU A 598 -7.84 8.98 -43.43
C LEU A 598 -7.78 9.69 -42.07
N ASP A 599 -8.81 10.48 -41.74
CA ASP A 599 -8.98 11.14 -40.44
C ASP A 599 -9.05 10.10 -39.29
N LYS A 600 -9.75 8.98 -39.50
CA LYS A 600 -9.78 7.84 -38.56
C LYS A 600 -8.42 7.16 -38.42
N HIS A 601 -7.72 6.90 -39.54
CA HIS A 601 -6.35 6.36 -39.48
C HIS A 601 -5.38 7.31 -38.77
N GLN A 602 -5.51 8.62 -38.97
CA GLN A 602 -4.70 9.62 -38.28
C GLN A 602 -5.03 9.70 -36.78
N ALA A 603 -6.30 9.61 -36.40
CA ALA A 603 -6.71 9.55 -34.98
C ALA A 603 -6.14 8.30 -34.29
N LEU A 604 -6.27 7.12 -34.90
CA LEU A 604 -5.70 5.87 -34.39
C LEU A 604 -4.16 5.90 -34.33
N SER A 605 -3.50 6.60 -35.26
CA SER A 605 -2.06 6.82 -35.23
C SER A 605 -1.62 7.69 -34.05
N VAL A 606 -2.41 8.72 -33.70
CA VAL A 606 -2.14 9.57 -32.52
C VAL A 606 -2.40 8.80 -31.23
N GLU A 607 -3.47 8.00 -31.16
CA GLU A 607 -3.74 7.13 -30.01
C GLU A 607 -2.63 6.08 -29.81
N LEU A 608 -2.12 5.50 -30.89
CA LEU A 608 -0.92 4.65 -30.85
C LEU A 608 0.31 5.41 -30.34
N GLU A 609 0.61 6.60 -30.86
CA GLU A 609 1.72 7.43 -30.33
C GLU A 609 1.57 7.74 -28.84
N GLU A 610 0.36 8.03 -28.35
CA GLU A 610 0.11 8.28 -26.93
C GLU A 610 0.29 7.03 -26.08
N THR A 611 -0.16 5.85 -26.53
CA THR A 611 0.10 4.58 -25.83
C THR A 611 1.59 4.19 -25.84
N PHE A 612 2.33 4.46 -26.92
CA PHE A 612 3.78 4.26 -26.97
C PHE A 612 4.51 5.17 -25.98
N ARG A 613 4.15 6.46 -25.90
CA ARG A 613 4.73 7.39 -24.91
C ARG A 613 4.39 6.99 -23.48
N ALA A 614 3.16 6.53 -23.21
CA ALA A 614 2.78 6.02 -21.89
C ALA A 614 3.59 4.76 -21.51
N ARG A 615 3.85 3.85 -22.47
CA ARG A 615 4.76 2.71 -22.28
C ARG A 615 6.19 3.17 -22.00
N GLU A 616 6.69 4.14 -22.77
CA GLU A 616 8.04 4.68 -22.62
C GLU A 616 8.24 5.35 -21.24
N GLU A 617 7.30 6.20 -20.81
CA GLU A 617 7.28 6.81 -19.47
C GLU A 617 7.28 5.75 -18.34
N VAL A 618 6.55 4.64 -18.50
CA VAL A 618 6.57 3.52 -17.54
C VAL A 618 7.92 2.79 -17.57
N THR A 619 8.53 2.57 -18.73
CA THR A 619 9.88 1.96 -18.78
C THR A 619 10.97 2.85 -18.18
N ILE A 620 10.86 4.18 -18.31
CA ILE A 620 11.76 5.13 -17.66
C ILE A 620 11.57 5.09 -16.14
N GLN A 621 10.33 5.06 -15.65
CA GLN A 621 10.04 4.93 -14.22
C GLN A 621 10.55 3.60 -13.63
N LEU A 622 10.42 2.49 -14.36
CA LEU A 622 10.99 1.20 -13.96
C LEU A 622 12.52 1.27 -13.88
N GLY A 623 13.20 1.84 -14.89
CA GLY A 623 14.64 2.02 -14.87
C GLY A 623 15.13 2.94 -13.74
N GLU A 624 14.37 3.98 -13.38
CA GLU A 624 14.67 4.85 -12.24
C GLU A 624 14.51 4.11 -10.90
N LEU A 625 13.48 3.27 -10.76
CA LEU A 625 13.29 2.43 -9.57
C LEU A 625 14.34 1.32 -9.45
N GLU A 626 14.76 0.70 -10.56
CA GLU A 626 15.87 -0.26 -10.58
C GLU A 626 17.20 0.42 -10.19
N ALA A 627 17.47 1.63 -10.69
CA ALA A 627 18.64 2.41 -10.30
C ALA A 627 18.64 2.74 -8.80
N GLN A 628 17.49 3.18 -8.25
CA GLN A 628 17.34 3.41 -6.80
C GLN A 628 17.52 2.12 -5.98
N LEU A 629 17.10 0.97 -6.50
CA LEU A 629 17.28 -0.33 -5.85
C LEU A 629 18.76 -0.77 -5.86
N VAL A 630 19.49 -0.54 -6.96
CA VAL A 630 20.94 -0.78 -7.05
C VAL A 630 21.72 0.16 -6.13
N ASP A 631 21.39 1.46 -6.09
CA ASP A 631 22.07 2.42 -5.21
C ASP A 631 21.80 2.14 -3.71
N THR A 632 20.59 1.67 -3.36
CA THR A 632 20.30 1.26 -1.97
C THR A 632 20.92 -0.09 -1.60
N GLN A 633 21.12 -1.01 -2.54
CA GLN A 633 21.96 -2.20 -2.34
C GLN A 633 23.43 -1.81 -2.13
N ARG A 634 23.96 -0.93 -2.98
CA ARG A 634 25.34 -0.41 -2.88
C ARG A 634 25.59 0.26 -1.53
N ALA A 635 24.72 1.17 -1.11
CA ALA A 635 24.82 1.84 0.20
C ALA A 635 24.74 0.85 1.38
N ARG A 636 24.06 -0.29 1.22
CA ARG A 636 24.01 -1.37 2.21
C ARG A 636 25.31 -2.20 2.23
N GLU A 637 25.94 -2.43 1.08
CA GLU A 637 27.26 -3.08 0.99
C GLU A 637 28.36 -2.17 1.56
N GLU A 638 28.36 -0.89 1.22
CA GLU A 638 29.28 0.12 1.76
C GLU A 638 29.13 0.23 3.29
N ALA A 639 27.89 0.30 3.82
CA ALA A 639 27.64 0.27 5.26
C ALA A 639 28.05 -1.06 5.94
N MET A 640 27.98 -2.20 5.24
CA MET A 640 28.46 -3.49 5.77
C MET A 640 29.98 -3.51 5.89
N ILE A 641 30.70 -2.88 4.94
CA ILE A 641 32.15 -2.72 4.99
C ILE A 641 32.55 -1.76 6.13
N GLU A 642 31.86 -0.62 6.29
CA GLU A 642 32.12 0.31 7.41
C GLU A 642 31.90 -0.36 8.78
N VAL A 643 30.85 -1.19 8.93
CA VAL A 643 30.64 -1.97 10.17
C VAL A 643 31.77 -2.97 10.41
N ALA A 644 32.21 -3.71 9.38
CA ALA A 644 33.33 -4.64 9.52
C ALA A 644 34.67 -3.95 9.85
N GLU A 645 34.92 -2.75 9.32
CA GLU A 645 36.08 -1.94 9.70
C GLU A 645 35.98 -1.43 11.15
N LEU A 646 34.80 -1.02 11.61
CA LEU A 646 34.56 -0.60 13.00
C LEU A 646 34.68 -1.76 14.00
N GLU A 647 34.22 -2.97 13.64
CA GLU A 647 34.44 -4.18 14.43
C GLU A 647 35.93 -4.54 14.52
N ALA A 648 36.67 -4.44 13.41
CA ALA A 648 38.12 -4.66 13.40
C ALA A 648 38.88 -3.63 14.25
N GLN A 649 38.45 -2.35 14.24
CA GLN A 649 38.99 -1.30 15.11
C GLN A 649 38.65 -1.54 16.59
N LEU A 650 37.42 -1.96 16.90
CA LEU A 650 37.02 -2.33 18.26
C LEU A 650 37.86 -3.51 18.78
N GLU A 651 38.07 -4.56 17.99
CA GLU A 651 38.90 -5.69 18.38
C GLU A 651 40.39 -5.31 18.57
N GLN A 652 40.91 -4.34 17.80
CA GLN A 652 42.25 -3.77 18.05
C GLN A 652 42.31 -2.99 19.36
N THR A 653 41.32 -2.13 19.65
CA THR A 653 41.28 -1.40 20.93
C THR A 653 41.06 -2.32 22.13
N ARG A 654 40.30 -3.41 21.97
CA ARG A 654 40.14 -4.46 22.98
C ARG A 654 41.47 -5.12 23.33
N ARG A 655 42.26 -5.52 22.31
CA ARG A 655 43.61 -6.09 22.50
C ARG A 655 44.57 -5.12 23.18
N ALA A 656 44.61 -3.87 22.73
CA ALA A 656 45.43 -2.83 23.38
C ALA A 656 45.00 -2.59 24.85
N GLY A 657 43.71 -2.66 25.15
CA GLY A 657 43.18 -2.62 26.52
C GLY A 657 43.55 -3.84 27.37
N GLU A 658 43.64 -5.02 26.77
CA GLU A 658 44.12 -6.24 27.45
C GLU A 658 45.63 -6.18 27.73
N GLU A 659 46.44 -5.72 26.78
CA GLU A 659 47.87 -5.46 26.96
C GLU A 659 48.13 -4.42 28.06
N ALA A 660 47.39 -3.30 28.07
CA ALA A 660 47.47 -2.30 29.13
C ALA A 660 47.06 -2.86 30.50
N ARG A 661 46.02 -3.71 30.57
CA ARG A 661 45.61 -4.40 31.81
C ARG A 661 46.66 -5.39 32.31
N ILE A 662 47.44 -6.01 31.43
CA ILE A 662 48.58 -6.86 31.81
C ILE A 662 49.69 -6.00 32.43
N GLN A 663 50.07 -4.89 31.78
CA GLN A 663 51.08 -3.95 32.29
C GLN A 663 50.69 -3.36 33.66
N VAL A 664 49.41 -3.00 33.87
CA VAL A 664 48.93 -2.51 35.16
C VAL A 664 49.04 -3.57 36.26
N ARG A 665 48.74 -4.84 35.99
CA ARG A 665 48.93 -5.93 36.98
C ARG A 665 50.40 -6.14 37.33
N GLU A 666 51.30 -6.00 36.37
CA GLU A 666 52.74 -6.12 36.57
C GLU A 666 53.26 -4.99 37.48
N LEU A 667 52.85 -3.74 37.22
CA LEU A 667 53.17 -2.58 38.06
C LEU A 667 52.55 -2.70 39.47
N GLU A 668 51.32 -3.20 39.60
CA GLU A 668 50.70 -3.48 40.89
C GLU A 668 51.46 -4.54 41.70
N ALA A 669 52.01 -5.58 41.04
CA ALA A 669 52.81 -6.60 41.71
C ALA A 669 54.10 -6.00 42.29
N GLN A 670 54.83 -5.22 41.49
CA GLN A 670 56.05 -4.50 41.91
C GLN A 670 55.78 -3.54 43.08
N LEU A 671 54.64 -2.82 43.06
CA LEU A 671 54.28 -1.87 44.11
C LEU A 671 53.87 -2.57 45.43
N LYS A 672 53.20 -3.72 45.34
CA LYS A 672 52.88 -4.56 46.51
C LYS A 672 54.13 -5.17 47.15
N GLU A 673 55.12 -5.55 46.34
CA GLU A 673 56.43 -6.01 46.82
C GLU A 673 57.17 -4.91 47.59
N GLN A 674 57.21 -3.67 47.07
CA GLN A 674 57.80 -2.52 47.77
C GLN A 674 57.06 -2.17 49.08
N ALA A 675 55.73 -2.25 49.11
CA ALA A 675 54.94 -1.97 50.31
C ALA A 675 55.23 -2.96 51.45
N LEU A 676 55.45 -4.24 51.12
CA LEU A 676 55.79 -5.30 52.09
C LEU A 676 57.13 -5.03 52.80
N VAL A 677 58.09 -4.41 52.10
CA VAL A 677 59.39 -3.98 52.66
C VAL A 677 59.25 -2.76 53.57
N GLN A 678 58.29 -1.87 53.33
CA GLN A 678 58.06 -0.70 54.20
C GLN A 678 57.32 -1.05 55.49
N ILE A 679 56.33 -1.95 55.44
CA ILE A 679 55.52 -2.32 56.61
C ILE A 679 56.37 -3.01 57.70
N THR A 680 57.40 -3.77 57.31
CA THR A 680 58.31 -4.43 58.27
C THR A 680 59.23 -3.45 59.01
N ALA A 681 59.44 -2.23 58.50
CA ALA A 681 60.27 -1.20 59.16
C ALA A 681 59.52 -0.39 60.24
N ALA A 682 58.18 -0.38 60.24
CA ALA A 682 57.38 0.55 61.04
C ALA A 682 57.06 0.10 62.49
N SER A 683 57.42 -1.13 62.87
CA SER A 683 56.88 -1.80 64.07
C SER A 683 57.68 -1.59 65.39
N MET A 684 58.57 -0.58 65.49
CA MET A 684 59.44 -0.41 66.67
C MET A 684 59.60 1.04 67.17
N GLN A 685 58.58 1.58 67.86
CA GLN A 685 58.76 2.69 68.84
C GLN A 685 57.47 3.00 69.64
N THR A 686 57.49 2.79 70.98
CA THR A 686 56.49 3.33 71.93
C THR A 686 57.04 3.47 73.35
N SER A 687 57.17 4.71 73.84
CA SER A 687 57.47 5.12 75.24
C SER A 687 57.35 6.65 75.34
N ALA A 688 57.11 7.34 76.46
CA ALA A 688 56.58 6.99 77.80
C ALA A 688 56.20 8.30 78.58
N GLN A 689 55.84 8.18 79.87
CA GLN A 689 55.73 9.25 80.89
C GLN A 689 54.47 10.18 80.85
N PRO A 690 54.20 10.99 81.90
CA PRO A 690 53.85 10.52 83.25
C PRO A 690 52.64 11.26 83.89
N GLN A 691 52.21 10.84 85.08
CA GLN A 691 51.27 11.58 85.94
C GLN A 691 51.95 12.00 87.26
N THR A 692 51.56 13.16 87.80
CA THR A 692 51.98 13.66 89.12
C THR A 692 50.77 13.85 90.04
N VAL A 693 50.99 13.68 91.35
CA VAL A 693 49.96 13.77 92.40
C VAL A 693 50.35 14.87 93.38
N VAL A 694 49.39 15.70 93.79
CA VAL A 694 49.60 16.77 94.78
C VAL A 694 48.51 16.67 95.87
N GLU A 695 48.92 16.74 97.13
CA GLU A 695 48.05 16.51 98.29
C GLU A 695 47.54 17.83 98.89
N TYR A 696 46.23 18.09 98.76
CA TYR A 696 45.55 19.23 99.39
C TYR A 696 44.53 18.72 100.44
N LYS A 697 44.86 18.85 101.73
CA LYS A 697 43.97 18.49 102.86
C LYS A 697 43.45 19.68 103.67
N ALA A 698 43.85 20.91 103.37
CA ALA A 698 43.48 22.09 104.13
C ALA A 698 42.13 22.71 103.71
N ASP A 699 41.82 22.75 102.42
CA ASP A 699 40.70 23.54 101.87
C ASP A 699 39.32 22.86 102.00
N ALA A 700 39.29 21.58 102.41
CA ALA A 700 38.07 20.76 102.41
C ALA A 700 36.93 21.35 103.26
N SER A 701 37.25 22.02 104.37
CA SER A 701 36.24 22.66 105.24
C SER A 701 35.60 23.90 104.60
N ALA A 702 36.39 24.76 103.95
CA ALA A 702 35.88 25.93 103.22
C ALA A 702 35.01 25.52 102.02
N ILE A 703 35.41 24.45 101.31
CA ILE A 703 34.63 23.85 100.22
C ILE A 703 33.28 23.30 100.77
N VAL A 704 33.28 22.65 101.93
CA VAL A 704 32.06 22.15 102.58
C VAL A 704 31.07 23.28 102.94
N GLU A 705 31.55 24.45 103.36
CA GLU A 705 30.66 25.59 103.61
C GLU A 705 30.09 26.19 102.33
N MET A 706 30.92 26.37 101.29
CA MET A 706 30.51 26.92 99.98
C MET A 706 29.51 26.03 99.24
N LEU A 707 29.57 24.70 99.42
CA LEU A 707 28.65 23.75 98.76
C LEU A 707 27.33 23.51 99.52
N ARG A 708 27.27 23.85 100.81
CA ARG A 708 26.07 23.63 101.65
C ARG A 708 24.81 24.36 101.14
N PRO A 709 24.85 25.61 100.62
CA PRO A 709 23.68 26.25 100.01
C PRO A 709 23.20 25.53 98.75
N LEU A 710 24.10 25.02 97.90
CA LEU A 710 23.76 24.32 96.66
C LEU A 710 23.07 22.97 96.93
N TRP A 711 23.46 22.28 98.00
CA TRP A 711 22.80 21.05 98.48
C TRP A 711 21.33 21.24 98.87
N ALA A 712 20.95 22.43 99.34
CA ALA A 712 19.58 22.75 99.71
C ALA A 712 18.67 23.02 98.50
N VAL A 713 19.23 23.40 97.35
CA VAL A 713 18.50 23.70 96.11
C VAL A 713 18.32 22.47 95.21
N LEU A 714 19.25 21.50 95.26
CA LEU A 714 19.24 20.32 94.41
C LEU A 714 18.36 19.17 94.97
N PRO A 715 17.29 18.74 94.28
CA PRO A 715 16.50 17.57 94.69
C PRO A 715 17.32 16.29 94.81
N SER A 716 16.91 15.35 95.67
CA SER A 716 17.56 14.04 95.79
C SER A 716 17.46 13.24 94.49
N ALA A 717 18.45 12.37 94.23
CA ALA A 717 18.48 11.56 93.01
C ALA A 717 17.23 10.65 92.87
N GLU A 718 16.77 10.09 94.00
CA GLU A 718 15.56 9.27 94.09
C GLU A 718 14.27 10.05 93.75
N ALA A 719 14.19 11.33 94.16
CA ALA A 719 13.06 12.20 93.83
C ALA A 719 13.01 12.57 92.34
N ARG A 720 14.15 12.62 91.64
CA ARG A 720 14.19 12.80 90.17
C ARG A 720 13.89 11.50 89.43
N ALA A 721 14.52 10.40 89.83
CA ALA A 721 14.31 9.07 89.23
C ALA A 721 12.83 8.64 89.26
N SER A 722 12.14 8.85 90.38
CA SER A 722 10.70 8.52 90.53
C SER A 722 9.76 9.35 89.64
N ARG A 723 10.19 10.51 89.13
CA ARG A 723 9.40 11.38 88.25
C ARG A 723 9.74 11.24 86.77
N LEU A 724 11.01 10.98 86.43
CA LEU A 724 11.46 10.74 85.06
C LEU A 724 11.27 9.28 84.60
N GLY A 725 11.34 8.31 85.50
CA GLY A 725 11.32 6.87 85.19
C GLY A 725 9.94 6.24 84.97
N SER A 726 8.84 6.96 85.18
CA SER A 726 7.49 6.38 85.16
C SER A 726 6.94 6.19 83.74
N ARG A 727 7.40 5.14 83.02
CA ARG A 727 6.82 4.75 81.72
C ARG A 727 7.07 3.29 81.32
N ASN A 728 6.30 2.36 81.89
CA ASN A 728 6.25 0.99 81.39
C ASN A 728 5.69 0.97 79.94
N PHE A 729 6.52 0.54 78.99
CA PHE A 729 6.10 0.33 77.61
C PHE A 729 5.39 -1.02 77.49
N ARG A 730 4.10 -1.03 77.12
CA ARG A 730 3.42 -2.25 76.66
C ARG A 730 3.64 -2.39 75.14
N PRO A 731 4.03 -3.56 74.63
CA PRO A 731 3.92 -3.84 73.20
C PRO A 731 2.44 -3.99 72.82
N ALA A 732 2.07 -3.53 71.63
CA ALA A 732 0.75 -3.70 71.04
C ALA A 732 0.89 -4.10 69.57
N SER A 733 0.15 -5.13 69.17
CA SER A 733 0.19 -5.71 67.81
C SER A 733 -0.50 -4.79 66.78
N PRO A 734 -0.14 -4.87 65.49
CA PRO A 734 -0.58 -3.90 64.48
C PRO A 734 -1.98 -4.19 63.92
N SER A 735 -2.82 -3.16 63.80
CA SER A 735 -3.97 -3.16 62.87
C SER A 735 -4.50 -1.75 62.57
N SER A 736 -5.07 -1.59 61.37
CA SER A 736 -5.86 -0.44 60.87
C SER A 736 -5.16 0.90 60.56
N SER A 737 -5.77 1.64 59.64
CA SER A 737 -5.24 2.77 58.87
C SER A 737 -5.55 4.14 59.50
N PRO A 738 -4.90 5.25 59.07
CA PRO A 738 -4.93 6.50 59.84
C PRO A 738 -6.20 7.33 59.62
N ILE A 739 -6.73 7.89 60.72
CA ILE A 739 -7.69 9.00 60.70
C ILE A 739 -7.01 10.21 61.37
N ALA A 740 -6.99 11.34 60.67
CA ALA A 740 -6.41 12.59 61.18
C ALA A 740 -7.32 13.26 62.22
N GLY A 741 -6.75 14.14 63.05
CA GLY A 741 -7.54 15.05 63.89
C GLY A 741 -7.58 14.74 65.39
N ARG A 742 -6.44 14.47 66.03
CA ARG A 742 -6.31 14.71 67.48
C ARG A 742 -4.93 15.26 67.85
N SER A 743 -4.93 16.20 68.79
CA SER A 743 -3.75 16.96 69.20
C SER A 743 -2.63 16.08 69.76
N GLN A 744 -1.53 15.96 69.02
CA GLN A 744 -0.28 15.51 69.62
C GLN A 744 0.29 16.63 70.50
N GLN A 745 -0.02 16.57 71.79
CA GLN A 745 0.82 17.22 72.80
C GLN A 745 2.17 16.49 72.76
N SER A 746 3.19 17.15 72.21
CA SER A 746 4.54 16.60 72.07
C SER A 746 5.02 16.07 73.43
N LEU A 747 5.62 14.87 73.43
CA LEU A 747 5.99 14.20 74.69
C LEU A 747 6.95 15.05 75.56
N SER A 748 7.77 15.88 74.92
CA SER A 748 8.62 16.89 75.55
C SER A 748 7.85 17.92 76.38
N GLU A 749 6.62 18.29 76.01
CA GLU A 749 5.83 19.28 76.75
C GLU A 749 5.37 18.72 78.11
N MET A 750 5.09 17.42 78.18
CA MET A 750 4.75 16.72 79.42
C MET A 750 5.98 16.63 80.35
N ASP A 751 7.13 16.27 79.78
CA ASP A 751 8.40 16.14 80.52
C ASP A 751 8.86 17.52 81.04
N VAL A 752 8.76 18.59 80.24
CA VAL A 752 9.11 19.97 80.64
C VAL A 752 8.18 20.51 81.74
N ARG A 753 6.87 20.23 81.69
CA ARG A 753 5.93 20.58 82.78
C ARG A 753 6.26 19.83 84.07
N SER A 754 6.75 18.60 83.97
CA SER A 754 7.16 17.75 85.11
C SER A 754 8.50 18.21 85.72
N LEU A 755 9.46 18.59 84.89
CA LEU A 755 10.71 19.25 85.33
C LEU A 755 10.40 20.60 86.01
N LYS A 756 9.49 21.40 85.45
CA LYS A 756 9.12 22.70 86.04
C LYS A 756 8.46 22.57 87.42
N THR A 757 7.75 21.46 87.70
CA THR A 757 7.16 21.19 89.04
C THR A 757 8.13 20.52 90.03
N LEU A 758 9.28 20.01 89.57
CA LEU A 758 10.38 19.54 90.42
C LEU A 758 11.27 20.67 90.96
N TYR A 759 11.34 21.81 90.24
CA TYR A 759 12.22 22.94 90.56
C TYR A 759 11.48 24.21 91.02
N ASP A 760 10.15 24.18 91.15
CA ASP A 760 9.39 25.28 91.76
C ASP A 760 9.47 25.17 93.31
N PRO A 761 10.05 26.17 94.02
CA PRO A 761 10.21 26.13 95.47
C PRO A 761 8.89 26.20 96.25
N LYS A 762 7.74 26.42 95.58
CA LYS A 762 6.40 26.43 96.20
C LYS A 762 5.67 25.09 96.13
N SER A 763 6.10 24.14 95.29
CA SER A 763 5.46 22.81 95.15
C SER A 763 6.23 21.66 95.80
N ALA A 764 7.41 21.92 96.38
CA ALA A 764 8.19 20.91 97.09
C ALA A 764 7.52 20.55 98.44
N PRO A 765 7.18 19.27 98.69
CA PRO A 765 6.67 18.86 100.00
C PRO A 765 7.79 18.87 101.05
N LEU A 766 7.50 19.39 102.24
CA LEU A 766 8.40 19.34 103.39
C LEU A 766 8.61 17.87 103.84
N GLY A 767 9.66 17.23 103.34
CA GLY A 767 10.02 15.86 103.75
C GLY A 767 11.24 15.23 103.08
N THR A 768 11.59 15.59 101.84
CA THR A 768 12.57 14.81 101.03
C THR A 768 14.00 15.38 100.99
N VAL A 769 14.32 16.40 101.78
CA VAL A 769 15.69 16.97 101.91
C VAL A 769 16.43 16.45 103.17
N GLY A 770 15.91 15.38 103.79
CA GLY A 770 16.40 14.81 105.05
C GLY A 770 17.70 14.01 104.91
N GLY A 771 18.81 14.67 104.57
CA GLY A 771 20.14 14.05 104.53
C GLY A 771 21.25 15.04 104.88
N ASN A 772 22.08 14.66 105.87
CA ASN A 772 23.26 15.43 106.27
C ASN A 772 24.17 15.68 105.04
N PHE A 773 24.78 16.86 104.97
CA PHE A 773 25.69 17.19 103.88
C PHE A 773 26.93 16.31 103.93
N THR A 774 27.14 15.50 102.90
CA THR A 774 28.41 14.82 102.61
C THR A 774 28.86 15.22 101.21
N VAL A 775 30.18 15.35 101.00
CA VAL A 775 30.74 15.73 99.70
C VAL A 775 30.40 14.68 98.65
N GLU A 776 30.50 13.39 99.00
CA GLU A 776 30.08 12.26 98.15
C GLU A 776 28.60 12.32 97.79
N GLY A 777 27.72 12.66 98.75
CA GLY A 777 26.30 12.82 98.50
C GLY A 777 26.01 13.97 97.54
N PHE A 778 26.70 15.11 97.70
CA PHE A 778 26.62 16.26 96.80
C PHE A 778 27.08 15.88 95.38
N VAL A 779 28.23 15.23 95.25
CA VAL A 779 28.75 14.71 93.98
C VAL A 779 27.74 13.74 93.36
N GLY A 780 27.12 12.84 94.13
CA GLY A 780 26.07 11.94 93.65
C GLY A 780 24.83 12.66 93.12
N ARG A 781 24.33 13.71 93.80
CA ARG A 781 23.20 14.52 93.30
C ARG A 781 23.54 15.28 92.02
N VAL A 782 24.76 15.78 91.88
CA VAL A 782 25.26 16.48 90.68
C VAL A 782 25.50 15.51 89.53
N GLN A 783 26.14 14.36 89.78
CA GLN A 783 26.37 13.32 88.77
C GLN A 783 25.04 12.78 88.23
N ALA A 784 24.07 12.53 89.10
CA ALA A 784 22.72 12.14 88.70
C ALA A 784 22.02 13.24 87.87
N LEU A 785 22.33 14.53 88.08
CA LEU A 785 21.73 15.61 87.28
C LEU A 785 22.35 15.63 85.89
N VAL A 786 23.68 15.48 85.80
CA VAL A 786 24.39 15.36 84.53
C VAL A 786 23.93 14.12 83.72
N THR A 787 23.54 13.02 84.37
CA THR A 787 22.92 11.88 83.66
C THR A 787 21.49 12.15 83.22
N ASP A 788 20.69 12.85 84.03
CA ASP A 788 19.32 13.25 83.66
C ASP A 788 19.34 14.21 82.45
N ASP A 789 20.20 15.24 82.50
CA ASP A 789 20.41 16.21 81.41
C ASP A 789 20.94 15.53 80.14
N ARG A 790 21.90 14.59 80.27
CA ARG A 790 22.39 13.81 79.13
C ARG A 790 21.27 12.97 78.50
N ALA A 791 20.44 12.30 79.31
CA ALA A 791 19.31 11.52 78.81
C ALA A 791 18.25 12.41 78.12
N LEU A 792 18.01 13.62 78.64
CA LEU A 792 17.14 14.62 78.02
C LEU A 792 17.71 15.12 76.68
N ILE A 793 18.99 15.46 76.62
CA ILE A 793 19.69 15.88 75.39
C ILE A 793 19.64 14.76 74.34
N GLU A 794 19.91 13.50 74.71
CA GLU A 794 19.79 12.38 73.78
C GLU A 794 18.33 12.15 73.33
N ARG A 795 17.33 12.34 74.19
CA ARG A 795 15.90 12.25 73.80
C ARG A 795 15.52 13.38 72.84
N LEU A 796 16.00 14.60 73.06
CA LEU A 796 15.79 15.74 72.16
C LEU A 796 16.49 15.55 70.81
N LEU A 797 17.72 15.02 70.80
CA LEU A 797 18.46 14.69 69.58
C LEU A 797 17.72 13.62 68.76
N ARG A 798 17.26 12.53 69.41
CA ARG A 798 16.46 11.48 68.77
C ARG A 798 15.11 12.02 68.27
N PHE A 799 14.48 12.96 68.96
CA PHE A 799 13.25 13.62 68.50
C PHE A 799 13.49 14.50 67.26
N ALA A 800 14.56 15.30 67.24
CA ALA A 800 14.95 16.09 66.07
C ALA A 800 15.24 15.20 64.85
N GLN A 801 16.03 14.13 65.04
CA GLN A 801 16.30 13.13 64.00
C GLN A 801 15.02 12.46 63.49
N ALA A 802 14.08 12.09 64.37
CA ALA A 802 12.80 11.53 63.98
C ALA A 802 11.93 12.53 63.21
N HIS A 803 11.92 13.80 63.61
CA HIS A 803 11.19 14.87 62.92
C HIS A 803 11.78 15.14 61.52
N ASP A 804 13.11 15.16 61.37
CA ASP A 804 13.77 15.30 60.07
C ASP A 804 13.54 14.09 59.15
N LEU A 805 13.46 12.87 59.72
CA LEU A 805 13.09 11.67 58.98
C LEU A 805 11.62 11.72 58.53
N LEU A 806 10.71 12.18 59.39
CA LEU A 806 9.30 12.38 59.03
C LEU A 806 9.13 13.47 57.95
N LYS A 807 9.87 14.57 58.05
CA LYS A 807 9.91 15.62 57.02
C LYS A 807 10.40 15.07 55.68
N LYS A 808 11.54 14.35 55.66
CA LYS A 808 12.07 13.69 54.46
C LYS A 808 11.13 12.63 53.90
N ASN A 809 10.34 11.96 54.74
CA ASN A 809 9.31 11.01 54.31
C ASN A 809 8.13 11.76 53.65
N ALA A 810 7.62 12.82 54.26
CA ALA A 810 6.57 13.67 53.67
C ALA A 810 7.01 14.30 52.34
N GLU A 811 8.25 14.79 52.24
CA GLU A 811 8.83 15.31 50.99
C GLU A 811 8.92 14.23 49.89
N ARG A 812 9.30 12.99 50.25
CA ARG A 812 9.28 11.84 49.31
C ARG A 812 7.86 11.46 48.89
N ALA A 813 6.90 11.42 49.82
CA ALA A 813 5.51 11.11 49.52
C ALA A 813 4.87 12.18 48.62
N GLN A 814 5.16 13.46 48.88
CA GLN A 814 4.75 14.57 48.02
C GLN A 814 5.39 14.44 46.62
N LYS A 815 6.70 14.13 46.53
CA LYS A 815 7.34 13.90 45.24
C LYS A 815 6.71 12.73 44.48
N LEU A 816 6.48 11.59 45.14
CA LEU A 816 5.82 10.43 44.52
C LEU A 816 4.43 10.77 43.98
N ALA A 817 3.65 11.60 44.68
CA ALA A 817 2.36 12.08 44.21
C ALA A 817 2.45 13.07 43.04
N GLN A 818 3.53 13.86 42.96
CA GLN A 818 3.81 14.74 41.82
C GLN A 818 4.27 13.92 40.60
N ASP A 819 5.19 12.98 40.79
CA ASP A 819 5.68 12.05 39.76
C ASP A 819 4.53 11.18 39.21
N SER A 820 3.61 10.70 40.07
CA SER A 820 2.43 9.94 39.62
C SER A 820 1.44 10.80 38.83
N ASN A 821 1.23 12.07 39.22
CA ASN A 821 0.38 12.99 38.45
C ASN A 821 0.99 13.32 37.09
N ALA A 822 2.31 13.52 37.02
CA ALA A 822 3.03 13.71 35.76
C ALA A 822 2.93 12.46 34.86
N ALA A 823 3.03 11.26 35.42
CA ALA A 823 2.82 10.00 34.70
C ALA A 823 1.38 9.90 34.16
N LEU A 824 0.36 10.16 34.98
CA LEU A 824 -1.04 10.19 34.56
C LEU A 824 -1.31 11.22 33.45
N GLU A 825 -0.69 12.40 33.52
CA GLU A 825 -0.72 13.38 32.43
C GLU A 825 -0.10 12.84 31.13
N THR A 826 1.02 12.11 31.20
CA THR A 826 1.62 11.49 30.01
C THR A 826 0.76 10.38 29.43
N TYR A 827 0.15 9.53 30.26
CA TYR A 827 -0.80 8.51 29.80
C TYR A 827 -2.05 9.15 29.17
N HIS A 828 -2.62 10.20 29.76
CA HIS A 828 -3.76 10.90 29.17
C HIS A 828 -3.42 11.55 27.82
N LYS A 829 -2.20 12.10 27.67
CA LYS A 829 -1.69 12.62 26.38
C LYS A 829 -1.50 11.50 25.36
N GLN A 830 -0.98 10.33 25.77
CA GLN A 830 -0.83 9.15 24.91
C GLN A 830 -2.18 8.60 24.44
N VAL A 831 -3.12 8.37 25.37
CA VAL A 831 -4.51 7.97 25.08
C VAL A 831 -5.13 8.93 24.08
N LYS A 832 -5.04 10.24 24.31
CA LYS A 832 -5.55 11.23 23.35
C LYS A 832 -4.89 11.13 21.97
N THR A 833 -3.56 10.92 21.88
CA THR A 833 -2.93 10.73 20.55
C THR A 833 -3.33 9.43 19.86
N LEU A 834 -3.76 8.40 20.61
CA LEU A 834 -4.34 7.18 20.05
C LEU A 834 -5.80 7.40 19.62
N GLU A 835 -6.59 8.16 20.37
CA GLU A 835 -7.94 8.61 20.00
C GLU A 835 -7.90 9.45 18.71
N ASP A 836 -7.05 10.48 18.67
CA ASP A 836 -6.84 11.35 17.50
C ASP A 836 -6.39 10.52 16.27
N ARG A 837 -5.51 9.51 16.46
CA ARG A 837 -5.08 8.57 15.39
C ARG A 837 -6.21 7.65 14.95
N ASN A 838 -7.04 7.15 15.86
CA ASN A 838 -8.17 6.29 15.54
C ASN A 838 -9.24 7.05 14.74
N MET A 839 -9.56 8.29 15.16
CA MET A 839 -10.43 9.18 14.40
C MET A 839 -9.90 9.48 12.99
N ALA A 840 -8.58 9.65 12.83
CA ALA A 840 -7.95 9.81 11.51
C ALA A 840 -8.03 8.54 10.64
N LEU A 841 -7.90 7.35 11.24
CA LEU A 841 -8.08 6.07 10.54
C LEU A 841 -9.53 5.84 10.13
N LEU A 842 -10.50 6.14 11.00
CA LEU A 842 -11.93 6.09 10.68
C LEU A 842 -12.30 7.05 9.54
N SER A 843 -11.76 8.28 9.56
CA SER A 843 -11.95 9.24 8.47
C SER A 843 -11.33 8.76 7.15
N ARG A 844 -10.20 8.05 7.18
CA ARG A 844 -9.59 7.45 5.97
C ARG A 844 -10.39 6.24 5.48
N HIS A 845 -10.92 5.43 6.39
CA HIS A 845 -11.79 4.30 6.03
C HIS A 845 -13.08 4.78 5.36
N SER A 846 -13.71 5.85 5.88
CA SER A 846 -14.85 6.50 5.22
C SER A 846 -14.50 6.97 3.80
N ALA A 847 -13.39 7.68 3.62
CA ALA A 847 -12.99 8.16 2.30
C ALA A 847 -12.68 7.02 1.30
N LEU A 848 -12.13 5.91 1.77
CA LEU A 848 -11.95 4.70 0.95
C LEU A 848 -13.28 3.99 0.64
N GLN A 849 -14.26 4.05 1.54
CA GLN A 849 -15.61 3.55 1.28
C GLN A 849 -16.31 4.42 0.22
N ASP A 850 -16.23 5.75 0.35
CA ASP A 850 -16.75 6.70 -0.64
C ASP A 850 -16.12 6.49 -2.04
N GLU A 851 -14.83 6.11 -2.10
CA GLU A 851 -14.10 5.79 -3.32
C GLU A 851 -14.50 4.42 -3.92
N VAL A 852 -14.67 3.39 -3.09
CA VAL A 852 -15.19 2.07 -3.52
C VAL A 852 -16.61 2.19 -4.05
N ASP A 853 -17.48 2.92 -3.34
CA ASP A 853 -18.86 3.17 -3.76
C ASP A 853 -18.87 3.91 -5.11
N TYR A 854 -18.04 4.95 -5.31
CA TYR A 854 -17.91 5.66 -6.59
C TYR A 854 -17.38 4.76 -7.73
N LEU A 855 -16.43 3.88 -7.44
CA LEU A 855 -15.90 2.93 -8.43
C LEU A 855 -16.95 1.90 -8.83
N GLN A 856 -17.73 1.36 -7.88
CA GLN A 856 -18.86 0.47 -8.17
C GLN A 856 -19.91 1.16 -9.04
N ASP A 857 -20.28 2.40 -8.68
CA ASP A 857 -21.19 3.26 -9.45
C ASP A 857 -20.69 3.50 -10.88
N SER A 858 -19.36 3.51 -11.09
CA SER A 858 -18.73 3.63 -12.41
C SER A 858 -18.69 2.32 -13.19
N VAL A 859 -18.48 1.18 -12.52
CA VAL A 859 -18.55 -0.15 -13.13
C VAL A 859 -19.98 -0.45 -13.58
N ASP A 860 -20.98 -0.14 -12.76
CA ASP A 860 -22.40 -0.33 -13.09
C ASP A 860 -22.83 0.52 -14.30
N ARG A 861 -22.32 1.76 -14.43
CA ARG A 861 -22.48 2.59 -15.63
C ARG A 861 -21.85 1.94 -16.88
N ILE A 862 -20.59 1.53 -16.79
CA ILE A 862 -19.87 0.90 -17.91
C ILE A 862 -20.53 -0.43 -18.33
N MET A 863 -21.07 -1.21 -17.38
CA MET A 863 -21.84 -2.43 -17.68
C MET A 863 -23.15 -2.12 -18.40
N ALA A 864 -23.85 -1.04 -18.03
CA ALA A 864 -25.07 -0.62 -18.72
C ALA A 864 -24.78 -0.12 -20.15
N GLU A 865 -23.74 0.71 -20.33
CA GLU A 865 -23.29 1.19 -21.65
C GLU A 865 -22.81 0.03 -22.54
N LYS A 866 -22.07 -0.94 -21.98
CA LYS A 866 -21.68 -2.17 -22.67
C LYS A 866 -22.89 -2.97 -23.14
N LEU A 867 -23.89 -3.16 -22.27
CA LEU A 867 -25.11 -3.90 -22.62
C LEU A 867 -25.90 -3.19 -23.72
N GLU A 868 -25.99 -1.85 -23.68
CA GLU A 868 -26.62 -1.08 -24.76
C GLU A 868 -25.89 -1.30 -26.10
N ILE A 869 -24.55 -1.20 -26.11
CA ILE A 869 -23.73 -1.45 -27.30
C ILE A 869 -23.90 -2.89 -27.81
N GLU A 870 -23.96 -3.89 -26.93
CA GLU A 870 -24.19 -5.29 -27.30
C GLU A 870 -25.58 -5.46 -27.94
N THR A 871 -26.64 -4.87 -27.39
CA THR A 871 -27.98 -4.91 -28.01
C THR A 871 -28.02 -4.20 -29.37
N GLN A 872 -27.37 -3.04 -29.52
CA GLN A 872 -27.26 -2.35 -30.80
C GLN A 872 -26.47 -3.16 -31.84
N ALA A 873 -25.45 -3.92 -31.41
CA ALA A 873 -24.70 -4.84 -32.27
C ALA A 873 -25.53 -6.07 -32.69
N GLU A 874 -26.38 -6.61 -31.80
CA GLU A 874 -27.34 -7.67 -32.14
C GLU A 874 -28.39 -7.19 -33.14
N GLU A 875 -29.00 -6.02 -32.95
CA GLU A 875 -29.93 -5.40 -33.91
C GLU A 875 -29.27 -5.18 -35.30
N GLN A 876 -28.02 -4.70 -35.32
CA GLN A 876 -27.26 -4.56 -36.57
C GLN A 876 -26.95 -5.92 -37.22
N ALA A 877 -26.62 -6.95 -36.43
CA ALA A 877 -26.43 -8.30 -36.95
C ALA A 877 -27.74 -8.89 -37.53
N GLU A 878 -28.89 -8.63 -36.91
CA GLU A 878 -30.19 -9.04 -37.45
C GLU A 878 -30.54 -8.31 -38.76
N THR A 879 -30.36 -6.99 -38.84
CA THR A 879 -30.61 -6.26 -40.09
C THR A 879 -29.68 -6.72 -41.23
N CYS A 880 -28.41 -7.00 -40.93
CA CYS A 880 -27.48 -7.60 -41.89
C CYS A 880 -27.91 -9.00 -42.36
N ARG A 881 -28.44 -9.86 -41.47
CA ARG A 881 -29.04 -11.15 -41.84
C ARG A 881 -30.27 -10.96 -42.74
N GLN A 882 -31.20 -10.08 -42.36
CA GLN A 882 -32.41 -9.79 -43.15
C GLN A 882 -32.08 -9.25 -44.55
N LEU A 883 -31.08 -8.37 -44.68
CA LEU A 883 -30.60 -7.89 -45.98
C LEU A 883 -29.92 -8.98 -46.80
N THR A 884 -29.18 -9.88 -46.15
CA THR A 884 -28.55 -11.05 -46.79
C THR A 884 -29.62 -12.01 -47.34
N ASP A 885 -30.66 -12.33 -46.57
CA ASP A 885 -31.78 -13.18 -47.01
C ASP A 885 -32.63 -12.52 -48.10
N ALA A 886 -32.84 -11.20 -48.02
CA ALA A 886 -33.45 -10.43 -49.10
C ALA A 886 -32.62 -10.50 -50.40
N ASN A 887 -31.30 -10.36 -50.31
CA ASN A 887 -30.41 -10.46 -51.47
C ASN A 887 -30.35 -11.90 -52.04
N ASN A 888 -30.34 -12.92 -51.17
CA ASN A 888 -30.40 -14.34 -51.55
C ASN A 888 -31.71 -14.66 -52.28
N THR A 889 -32.86 -14.19 -51.77
CA THR A 889 -34.16 -14.41 -52.43
C THR A 889 -34.34 -13.62 -53.73
N LEU A 890 -33.77 -12.41 -53.83
CA LEU A 890 -33.70 -11.66 -55.09
C LEU A 890 -32.79 -12.34 -56.12
N SER A 891 -31.62 -12.83 -55.70
CA SER A 891 -30.70 -13.59 -56.54
C SER A 891 -31.32 -14.89 -57.05
N ALA A 892 -32.02 -15.63 -56.18
CA ALA A 892 -32.76 -16.83 -56.57
C ALA A 892 -33.91 -16.51 -57.57
N ARG A 893 -34.63 -15.40 -57.38
CA ARG A 893 -35.63 -14.94 -58.36
C ARG A 893 -35.01 -14.55 -59.69
N ALA A 894 -33.86 -13.87 -59.68
CA ALA A 894 -33.13 -13.50 -60.89
C ALA A 894 -32.64 -14.73 -61.67
N LEU A 895 -32.11 -15.74 -60.97
CA LEU A 895 -31.73 -17.03 -61.57
C LEU A 895 -32.95 -17.78 -62.15
N ASN A 896 -34.07 -17.80 -61.42
CA ASN A 896 -35.30 -18.42 -61.92
C ASN A 896 -35.82 -17.71 -63.18
N LEU A 897 -35.90 -16.37 -63.19
CA LEU A 897 -36.29 -15.59 -64.36
C LEU A 897 -35.32 -15.75 -65.54
N ALA A 898 -34.02 -15.85 -65.28
CA ALA A 898 -33.03 -16.14 -66.32
C ALA A 898 -33.21 -17.56 -66.90
N SER A 899 -33.52 -18.55 -66.07
CA SER A 899 -33.82 -19.92 -66.52
C SER A 899 -35.14 -20.02 -67.28
N GLU A 900 -36.16 -19.26 -66.87
CA GLU A 900 -37.45 -19.16 -67.56
C GLU A 900 -37.26 -18.51 -68.93
N ALA A 901 -36.57 -17.37 -69.00
CA ALA A 901 -36.23 -16.68 -70.25
C ALA A 901 -35.37 -17.54 -71.20
N ALA A 902 -34.42 -18.31 -70.67
CA ALA A 902 -33.64 -19.27 -71.45
C ALA A 902 -34.53 -20.41 -71.98
N SER A 903 -35.41 -20.98 -71.14
CA SER A 903 -36.33 -22.04 -71.57
C SER A 903 -37.35 -21.56 -72.61
N ALA A 904 -37.77 -20.29 -72.52
CA ALA A 904 -38.63 -19.64 -73.50
C ALA A 904 -37.89 -19.40 -74.82
N SER A 905 -36.63 -18.95 -74.79
CA SER A 905 -35.85 -18.77 -76.01
C SER A 905 -35.53 -20.11 -76.69
N ASP A 906 -35.25 -21.17 -75.92
CA ASP A 906 -35.09 -22.54 -76.43
C ASP A 906 -36.39 -23.12 -77.01
N SER A 907 -37.56 -22.81 -76.44
CA SER A 907 -38.84 -23.27 -76.97
C SER A 907 -39.20 -22.57 -78.29
N VAL A 908 -39.01 -21.25 -78.37
CA VAL A 908 -39.13 -20.48 -79.62
C VAL A 908 -38.12 -20.97 -80.66
N ARG A 909 -36.86 -21.22 -80.25
CA ARG A 909 -35.83 -21.77 -81.14
C ARG A 909 -36.25 -23.12 -81.72
N LYS A 910 -36.72 -24.06 -80.88
CA LYS A 910 -37.23 -25.37 -81.35
C LYS A 910 -38.45 -25.23 -82.26
N GLN A 911 -39.33 -24.26 -82.01
CA GLN A 911 -40.46 -23.98 -82.90
C GLN A 911 -39.98 -23.47 -84.27
N MET A 912 -39.01 -22.55 -84.31
CA MET A 912 -38.39 -22.07 -85.55
C MET A 912 -37.61 -23.18 -86.28
N GLU A 913 -36.85 -24.01 -85.57
CA GLU A 913 -36.15 -25.17 -86.14
C GLU A 913 -37.14 -26.21 -86.70
N SER A 914 -38.29 -26.41 -86.07
CA SER A 914 -39.38 -27.26 -86.59
C SER A 914 -40.01 -26.68 -87.85
N GLN A 915 -40.28 -25.37 -87.90
CA GLN A 915 -40.82 -24.70 -89.10
C GLN A 915 -39.81 -24.70 -90.25
N LEU A 916 -38.51 -24.56 -89.95
CA LEU A 916 -37.44 -24.73 -90.93
C LEU A 916 -37.33 -26.18 -91.42
N ALA A 917 -37.53 -27.19 -90.56
CA ALA A 917 -37.58 -28.59 -90.99
C ALA A 917 -38.77 -28.88 -91.91
N GLU A 918 -39.97 -28.40 -91.55
CA GLU A 918 -41.21 -28.54 -92.32
C GLU A 918 -41.11 -27.86 -93.69
N THR A 919 -40.65 -26.62 -93.75
CA THR A 919 -40.45 -25.89 -95.01
C THR A 919 -39.33 -26.49 -95.89
N ASN A 920 -38.25 -27.00 -95.30
CA ASN A 920 -37.24 -27.74 -96.06
C ASN A 920 -37.78 -29.08 -96.59
N ALA A 921 -38.66 -29.76 -95.85
CA ALA A 921 -39.31 -30.98 -96.32
C ALA A 921 -40.23 -30.70 -97.51
N SER A 922 -41.10 -29.68 -97.44
CA SER A 922 -41.95 -29.29 -98.58
C SER A 922 -41.14 -28.82 -99.79
N LEU A 923 -39.98 -28.20 -99.56
CA LEU A 923 -39.04 -27.79 -100.62
C LEU A 923 -38.30 -28.99 -101.25
N ALA A 924 -38.06 -30.05 -100.49
CA ALA A 924 -37.52 -31.31 -101.01
C ALA A 924 -38.57 -32.09 -101.82
N GLU A 925 -39.82 -32.16 -101.33
CA GLU A 925 -40.95 -32.77 -102.03
C GLU A 925 -41.23 -32.08 -103.38
N ALA A 926 -41.28 -30.74 -103.39
CA ALA A 926 -41.46 -29.97 -104.63
C ALA A 926 -40.27 -30.13 -105.62
N LYS A 927 -39.05 -30.36 -105.11
CA LYS A 927 -37.90 -30.72 -105.97
C LYS A 927 -38.04 -32.12 -106.55
N GLU A 928 -38.46 -33.11 -105.77
CA GLU A 928 -38.69 -34.46 -106.29
C GLU A 928 -39.83 -34.49 -107.31
N GLU A 929 -40.88 -33.68 -107.13
CA GLU A 929 -41.94 -33.49 -108.14
C GLU A 929 -41.38 -32.86 -109.43
N ILE A 930 -40.54 -31.83 -109.35
CA ILE A 930 -39.87 -31.24 -110.52
C ILE A 930 -38.95 -32.25 -111.22
N GLU A 931 -38.20 -33.04 -110.46
CA GLU A 931 -37.38 -34.12 -111.02
C GLU A 931 -38.22 -35.27 -111.59
N ALA A 932 -39.38 -35.57 -111.03
CA ALA A 932 -40.34 -36.54 -111.59
C ALA A 932 -40.96 -36.01 -112.90
N MET A 933 -41.33 -34.73 -112.95
CA MET A 933 -41.76 -34.05 -114.18
C MET A 933 -40.67 -34.11 -115.24
N HIS A 934 -39.43 -33.74 -114.93
CA HIS A 934 -38.31 -33.83 -115.88
C HIS A 934 -38.01 -35.27 -116.32
N ARG A 935 -38.04 -36.25 -115.42
CA ARG A 935 -37.92 -37.69 -115.78
C ARG A 935 -39.05 -38.12 -116.72
N SER A 936 -40.29 -37.67 -116.48
CA SER A 936 -41.43 -37.96 -117.36
C SER A 936 -41.29 -37.28 -118.73
N GLN A 937 -40.81 -36.03 -118.77
CA GLN A 937 -40.56 -35.26 -119.99
C GLN A 937 -39.44 -35.87 -120.84
N GLN A 938 -38.33 -36.30 -120.20
CA GLN A 938 -37.27 -37.05 -120.86
C GLN A 938 -37.76 -38.40 -121.39
N THR A 939 -38.59 -39.11 -120.63
CA THR A 939 -39.21 -40.37 -121.07
C THR A 939 -40.13 -40.17 -122.27
N GLN A 940 -40.94 -39.09 -122.28
CA GLN A 940 -41.78 -38.71 -123.42
C GLN A 940 -40.95 -38.32 -124.65
N GLN A 941 -39.86 -37.56 -124.47
CA GLN A 941 -38.92 -37.22 -125.55
C GLN A 941 -38.22 -38.46 -126.11
N MET A 942 -37.82 -39.40 -125.25
CA MET A 942 -37.23 -40.68 -125.67
C MET A 942 -38.23 -41.53 -126.45
N ALA A 943 -39.47 -41.66 -125.96
CA ALA A 943 -40.54 -42.37 -126.68
C ALA A 943 -40.85 -41.75 -128.04
N LEU A 944 -40.93 -40.42 -128.14
CA LEU A 944 -41.09 -39.72 -129.43
C LEU A 944 -39.90 -39.92 -130.38
N MET A 945 -38.68 -40.03 -129.85
CA MET A 945 -37.49 -40.36 -130.64
C MET A 945 -37.48 -41.83 -131.09
N GLU A 946 -37.98 -42.76 -130.26
CA GLU A 946 -38.17 -44.16 -130.63
C GLU A 946 -39.28 -44.34 -131.67
N GLU A 947 -40.41 -43.65 -131.54
CA GLU A 947 -41.46 -43.59 -132.57
C GLU A 947 -40.93 -43.00 -133.88
N LEU A 948 -40.19 -41.88 -133.82
CA LEU A 948 -39.57 -41.27 -135.00
C LEU A 948 -38.56 -42.21 -135.67
N ASN A 949 -37.75 -42.94 -134.88
CA ASN A 949 -36.79 -43.91 -135.40
C ASN A 949 -37.50 -45.14 -135.98
N SER A 950 -38.54 -45.65 -135.32
CA SER A 950 -39.43 -46.69 -135.83
C SER A 950 -40.01 -46.29 -137.19
N MET A 951 -40.63 -45.11 -137.29
CA MET A 951 -41.16 -44.54 -138.54
C MET A 951 -40.07 -44.36 -139.62
N GLN A 952 -38.82 -44.06 -139.23
CA GLN A 952 -37.68 -44.01 -140.16
C GLN A 952 -37.27 -45.41 -140.64
N THR A 953 -37.24 -46.42 -139.77
CA THR A 953 -36.94 -47.81 -140.16
C THR A 953 -38.07 -48.44 -140.98
N GLU A 954 -39.33 -48.11 -140.71
CA GLU A 954 -40.47 -48.50 -141.55
C GLU A 954 -40.37 -47.80 -142.92
N ASN A 955 -40.07 -46.51 -142.97
CA ASN A 955 -39.77 -45.81 -144.24
C ASN A 955 -38.59 -46.46 -144.99
N ALA A 956 -37.55 -46.91 -144.29
CA ALA A 956 -36.42 -47.60 -144.90
C ALA A 956 -36.83 -48.99 -145.43
N ASN A 957 -37.66 -49.74 -144.70
CA ASN A 957 -38.23 -51.01 -145.13
C ASN A 957 -39.18 -50.85 -146.33
N LEU A 958 -40.05 -49.84 -146.34
CA LEU A 958 -40.91 -49.50 -147.47
C LEU A 958 -40.06 -49.11 -148.70
N ARG A 959 -39.01 -48.29 -148.53
CA ARG A 959 -38.04 -47.99 -149.59
C ARG A 959 -37.29 -49.24 -150.07
N ALA A 960 -37.01 -50.21 -149.20
CA ALA A 960 -36.39 -51.47 -149.58
C ALA A 960 -37.36 -52.43 -150.31
N GLN A 961 -38.64 -52.44 -149.94
CA GLN A 961 -39.69 -53.17 -150.67
C GLN A 961 -39.95 -52.54 -152.04
N LEU A 962 -39.96 -51.21 -152.15
CA LEU A 962 -40.06 -50.46 -153.42
C LEU A 962 -38.82 -50.63 -154.32
N ARG A 963 -37.70 -51.14 -153.80
CA ARG A 963 -36.50 -51.56 -154.56
C ARG A 963 -36.47 -53.07 -154.87
N LYS A 964 -37.48 -53.83 -154.43
CA LYS A 964 -37.66 -55.27 -154.69
C LYS A 964 -38.87 -55.56 -155.59
N LYS A 965 -39.50 -54.50 -156.11
CA LYS A 965 -40.45 -54.51 -157.24
C LYS A 965 -39.79 -53.82 -158.42
#